data_AF-A0A4R5CK49-F1
#
_entry.id   AF-A0A4R5CK49-F1
#
_cell.length_a   1.000
_cell.length_b   1.000
_cell.length_c   1.000
_cell.angle_alpha   90.00
_cell.angle_beta   90.00
_cell.angle_gamma   90.00
#
_symmetry.space_group_name_H-M   'P 1'
#
loop_
_entity.id
_entity.type
_entity.pdbx_description
1 polymer ?
#
loop_
_entity_poly.entity_id
_entity_poly.type
_entity_poly.pdbx_seq_one_letter_code
_entity_poly.pdbx_strand_id
1 'polypeptide(L)'
;MFQKKHLFLLLFLVGILSAQETYKKETTTFQPTIESSRPWVYWYWMKSAYSKVGITADLEAMKQAGIGGAFLMTIKGPDNPPLIDPPVLQLSPEFWDLVHWAFTEADRLGVKIAFHPADGFAVAGGPWITPEMSMQKVVWADTIVNGNSIKTLKLEVPKHYKDYYKDIATFAIPIKENFTTSDKNHPKITSTLANFDASFLSNGKKEGEFKLYEKGWVEYEFDKPFLCKSIQIETKGNNYQAHRLIVEVSDDGMNFKSLGRLTTPRQGWQDTDAFYTHSIVPTKAKYFRFIYDPEGTEPGAEDLDPAKWNQGLKVAKIYLSNEALIDNYQGKSGAIWRLSPQTSAEKISNSDCVESSKMINVSEFVDKNGVLNWKEPSAGNWRIIRFGHTSTGHENATGGAGKGLEVDKFNTEAIRFQLDHWFGEMLRIAGPELASKVVKILHMDSWECGSQNWSSVFRDEFKNRRGYDIVDYLPVMAGIPIDNIETSEKVLYDVRKTISELVADNFFGTLADIAKKANVKFSSENVAPTMMSDGLLHFKYVDYPSGEFWLKSPTHDKPNDMLDAISGGHIYGKDIIQAEAFTELRMDWDEHPGNLKTLADRNYALGINRFFYHVFVHNPWIDRKPGMTLDGIGTFFQRDQTWWKPGKAFFDYCQRVQFQLQKGKPVTDLAVFIGEDLPSRSVLPDRLLPFIPNVFGEARIESEKARLANEGQPSARMPKEVKYSKNSTDLSEWINAMNGYQYDSFNSDVFLNTAKVVNGKVVFADGTSYGALLFPGSHKMAPNKMISLAVAKKILDLVKEGATVFIDENPTIQPGIHSKEDEKEWRKVVNEIWNISNENSRNIGKGRLIKLPYLGTDFNEIGIQQDVFFPKLNRADSEKIAWTHRKSETEDIYFISNQKEGKRQFEASFRVIGKTPEWYNPVTDKTSALPNWKEENGRTIVPVSLVENESGFVIFKEKSKAVAKENQNPSFEIAQTLDENWELQFDPAFHGPKEPIKIDRLFDWSTSENDSIKYYSGTASYTKEFKWKGKRKDKILLNLGTIANLAEVSINGKDCGTLWTFPYQLDISDALKKGKNTIRIKITNTWANRLMGDEKLPKEERLTWTTAPFRLEGNPLLKAGLLGPVTIIKEKKEKK
;
A
#
# COMPACT_ATOMS: atom_id res chain seq x y z
N MET A 1 -3.48 -58.76 -57.71
CA MET A 1 -4.23 -57.71 -56.99
C MET A 1 -3.65 -57.48 -55.58
N PHE A 2 -2.32 -57.41 -55.48
CA PHE A 2 -1.56 -57.44 -54.22
C PHE A 2 -0.80 -56.13 -54.06
N GLN A 3 -1.49 -55.03 -53.77
CA GLN A 3 -0.86 -53.75 -53.41
C GLN A 3 -1.96 -52.77 -52.99
N LYS A 4 -2.24 -52.68 -51.69
CA LYS A 4 -2.90 -51.53 -51.03
C LYS A 4 -3.05 -51.72 -49.51
N LYS A 5 -3.08 -52.96 -49.00
CA LYS A 5 -3.27 -53.21 -47.55
C LYS A 5 -2.02 -53.07 -46.68
N HIS A 6 -0.81 -53.29 -47.19
CA HIS A 6 0.41 -53.19 -46.36
C HIS A 6 1.02 -51.78 -46.35
N LEU A 7 0.78 -50.96 -47.37
CA LEU A 7 1.23 -49.56 -47.36
C LEU A 7 0.39 -48.71 -46.39
N PHE A 8 -0.90 -49.03 -46.24
CA PHE A 8 -1.77 -48.35 -45.27
C PHE A 8 -1.40 -48.72 -43.83
N LEU A 9 -1.02 -49.98 -43.54
CA LEU A 9 -0.61 -50.38 -42.20
C LEU A 9 0.76 -49.81 -41.81
N LEU A 10 1.69 -49.68 -42.76
CA LEU A 10 3.00 -49.06 -42.51
C LEU A 10 2.89 -47.54 -42.32
N LEU A 11 2.01 -46.86 -43.07
CA LEU A 11 1.73 -45.42 -42.87
C LEU A 11 0.93 -45.15 -41.58
N PHE A 12 0.07 -46.08 -41.15
CA PHE A 12 -0.62 -45.96 -39.85
C PHE A 12 0.34 -46.20 -38.66
N LEU A 13 1.32 -47.11 -38.80
CA LEU A 13 2.34 -47.35 -37.76
C LEU A 13 3.41 -46.24 -37.69
N VAL A 14 3.78 -45.62 -38.81
CA VAL A 14 4.66 -44.44 -38.82
C VAL A 14 3.91 -43.17 -38.36
N GLY A 15 2.59 -43.09 -38.58
CA GLY A 15 1.73 -42.05 -38.01
C GLY A 15 1.52 -42.17 -36.50
N ILE A 16 1.53 -43.39 -35.94
CA ILE A 16 1.41 -43.63 -34.49
C ILE A 16 2.76 -43.49 -33.77
N LEU A 17 3.90 -43.71 -34.45
CA LEU A 17 5.24 -43.46 -33.88
C LEU A 17 5.74 -42.01 -34.06
N SER A 18 5.11 -41.21 -34.92
CA SER A 18 5.36 -39.76 -35.03
C SER A 18 4.33 -38.91 -34.26
N ALA A 19 3.36 -39.53 -33.58
CA ALA A 19 2.36 -38.88 -32.73
C ALA A 19 2.53 -39.21 -31.23
N GLN A 20 3.75 -39.59 -30.84
CA GLN A 20 4.26 -39.31 -29.50
C GLN A 20 5.21 -38.10 -29.57
N GLU A 21 4.72 -36.97 -30.10
CA GLU A 21 5.05 -35.75 -29.39
C GLU A 21 4.44 -35.94 -28.01
N THR A 22 5.27 -36.30 -27.03
CA THR A 22 5.07 -35.77 -25.69
C THR A 22 4.67 -34.33 -25.89
N TYR A 23 3.39 -34.01 -25.66
CA TYR A 23 3.00 -32.67 -25.28
C TYR A 23 3.82 -32.41 -24.01
N LYS A 24 5.09 -32.01 -24.18
CA LYS A 24 5.77 -31.14 -23.25
C LYS A 24 4.87 -29.93 -23.28
N LYS A 25 3.96 -29.88 -22.31
CA LYS A 25 3.38 -28.64 -21.85
C LYS A 25 4.61 -27.75 -21.64
N GLU A 26 4.90 -26.86 -22.58
CA GLU A 26 5.87 -25.80 -22.39
C GLU A 26 5.27 -24.92 -21.29
N THR A 27 5.37 -25.37 -20.05
CA THR A 27 5.37 -24.49 -18.90
C THR A 27 6.71 -23.78 -19.00
N THR A 28 6.78 -22.74 -19.84
CA THR A 28 7.89 -21.78 -19.78
C THR A 28 7.75 -21.09 -18.43
N THR A 29 8.36 -21.68 -17.40
CA THR A 29 8.57 -21.03 -16.11
C THR A 29 9.25 -19.70 -16.37
N PHE A 30 8.77 -18.62 -15.74
CA PHE A 30 9.42 -17.32 -15.83
C PHE A 30 10.88 -17.46 -15.39
N GLN A 31 11.80 -16.98 -16.23
CA GLN A 31 13.23 -16.97 -15.95
C GLN A 31 13.70 -15.51 -16.02
N PRO A 32 14.09 -14.88 -14.90
CA PRO A 32 14.60 -13.53 -14.93
C PRO A 32 15.97 -13.48 -15.62
N THR A 33 16.25 -12.40 -16.32
CA THR A 33 17.61 -12.00 -16.72
C THR A 33 18.01 -10.75 -15.94
N ILE A 34 19.31 -10.48 -15.86
CA ILE A 34 19.80 -9.26 -15.20
C ILE A 34 19.18 -8.01 -15.85
N GLU A 35 18.99 -7.99 -17.18
CA GLU A 35 18.34 -6.90 -17.91
C GLU A 35 16.86 -6.75 -17.56
N SER A 36 16.10 -7.85 -17.44
CA SER A 36 14.69 -7.80 -17.07
C SER A 36 14.46 -7.33 -15.62
N SER A 37 15.48 -7.47 -14.78
CA SER A 37 15.45 -7.12 -13.36
C SER A 37 15.89 -5.69 -13.08
N ARG A 38 15.96 -4.80 -14.09
CA ARG A 38 16.24 -3.38 -13.87
C ARG A 38 15.09 -2.69 -13.12
N PRO A 39 15.39 -1.76 -12.20
CA PRO A 39 14.37 -0.90 -11.61
C PRO A 39 13.83 0.09 -12.65
N TRP A 40 12.66 0.64 -12.35
CA TRP A 40 11.97 1.66 -13.14
C TRP A 40 11.88 2.97 -12.33
N VAL A 41 11.25 4.01 -12.88
CA VAL A 41 10.95 5.25 -12.16
C VAL A 41 9.56 5.76 -12.51
N TYR A 42 8.89 6.42 -11.57
CA TYR A 42 7.88 7.41 -11.96
C TYR A 42 8.56 8.58 -12.64
N TRP A 43 8.06 8.98 -13.81
CA TRP A 43 8.57 10.12 -14.56
C TRP A 43 7.51 11.20 -14.68
N TYR A 44 7.53 12.13 -13.72
CA TYR A 44 6.50 13.14 -13.56
C TYR A 44 6.80 14.40 -14.37
N TRP A 45 5.85 14.75 -15.23
CA TRP A 45 5.85 15.95 -16.04
C TRP A 45 4.99 17.01 -15.36
N MET A 46 5.64 17.94 -14.66
CA MET A 46 4.99 18.92 -13.80
C MET A 46 4.48 20.17 -14.52
N LYS A 47 3.26 20.58 -14.18
CA LYS A 47 2.71 21.93 -14.37
C LYS A 47 2.85 22.50 -15.78
N SER A 48 2.61 21.67 -16.80
CA SER A 48 2.71 22.08 -18.21
C SER A 48 4.06 22.69 -18.62
N ALA A 49 5.15 22.32 -17.91
CA ALA A 49 6.49 22.86 -18.11
C ALA A 49 7.45 21.78 -18.65
N TYR A 50 7.43 21.58 -19.96
CA TYR A 50 8.08 20.44 -20.64
C TYR A 50 9.01 20.91 -21.76
N SER A 51 10.08 20.17 -22.05
CA SER A 51 10.96 20.48 -23.19
C SER A 51 11.62 19.23 -23.81
N LYS A 52 11.83 19.25 -25.13
CA LYS A 52 12.55 18.16 -25.84
C LYS A 52 13.96 17.95 -25.30
N VAL A 53 14.68 19.03 -25.00
CA VAL A 53 16.05 18.95 -24.48
C VAL A 53 16.11 18.34 -23.08
N GLY A 54 15.15 18.67 -22.21
CA GLY A 54 15.03 18.04 -20.90
C GLY A 54 14.64 16.57 -21.01
N ILE A 55 13.76 16.22 -21.95
CA ILE A 55 13.33 14.83 -22.19
C ILE A 55 14.51 13.96 -22.63
N THR A 56 15.29 14.43 -23.60
CA THR A 56 16.51 13.74 -24.03
C THR A 56 17.48 13.57 -22.86
N ALA A 57 17.73 14.64 -22.09
CA ALA A 57 18.63 14.59 -20.94
C ALA A 57 18.15 13.61 -19.85
N ASP A 58 16.85 13.53 -19.61
CA ASP A 58 16.25 12.59 -18.65
C ASP A 58 16.45 11.14 -19.07
N LEU A 59 16.11 10.80 -20.31
CA LEU A 59 16.20 9.42 -20.80
C LEU A 59 17.67 8.97 -20.93
N GLU A 60 18.59 9.87 -21.29
CA GLU A 60 20.02 9.60 -21.28
C GLU A 60 20.54 9.36 -19.87
N ALA A 61 20.08 10.15 -18.90
CA ALA A 61 20.41 9.97 -17.49
C ALA A 61 19.87 8.63 -16.96
N MET A 62 18.63 8.25 -17.30
CA MET A 62 18.04 6.96 -16.96
C MET A 62 18.84 5.80 -17.56
N LYS A 63 19.22 5.90 -18.83
CA LYS A 63 20.07 4.90 -19.50
C LYS A 63 21.42 4.77 -18.81
N GLN A 64 22.06 5.89 -18.46
CA GLN A 64 23.35 5.92 -17.76
C GLN A 64 23.25 5.23 -16.38
N ALA A 65 22.16 5.47 -15.66
CA ALA A 65 21.86 4.89 -14.36
C ALA A 65 21.51 3.38 -14.41
N GLY A 66 21.20 2.84 -15.60
CA GLY A 66 20.75 1.45 -15.75
C GLY A 66 19.26 1.26 -15.45
N ILE A 67 18.46 2.33 -15.49
CA ILE A 67 17.01 2.28 -15.34
C ILE A 67 16.40 1.61 -16.58
N GLY A 68 15.49 0.66 -16.35
CA GLY A 68 14.88 -0.17 -17.41
C GLY A 68 13.69 0.50 -18.09
N GLY A 69 12.96 1.33 -17.36
CA GLY A 69 11.80 2.04 -17.89
C GLY A 69 11.28 3.15 -16.99
N ALA A 70 10.32 3.91 -17.52
CA ALA A 70 9.74 5.08 -16.90
C ALA A 70 8.20 5.07 -17.04
N PHE A 71 7.51 5.41 -15.97
CA PHE A 71 6.06 5.60 -15.93
C PHE A 71 5.79 7.07 -16.25
N LEU A 72 5.45 7.36 -17.50
CA LEU A 72 5.22 8.74 -17.95
C LEU A 72 3.84 9.19 -17.47
N MET A 73 3.84 10.18 -16.57
CA MET A 73 2.63 10.74 -15.96
C MET A 73 2.75 12.27 -15.89
N THR A 74 1.67 12.97 -16.23
CA THR A 74 1.60 14.42 -16.14
C THR A 74 0.90 14.85 -14.88
N ILE A 75 1.42 15.87 -14.20
CA ILE A 75 0.91 16.32 -12.89
C ILE A 75 0.66 17.83 -12.94
N LYS A 76 -0.59 18.22 -12.74
CA LYS A 76 -1.15 19.59 -12.72
C LYS A 76 -1.05 20.32 -14.07
N GLY A 77 -1.84 21.39 -14.18
CA GLY A 77 -1.76 22.37 -15.27
C GLY A 77 -0.73 23.46 -15.00
N PRO A 78 -0.64 24.50 -15.85
CA PRO A 78 0.34 25.56 -15.70
C PRO A 78 0.22 26.29 -14.36
N ASP A 79 1.35 26.63 -13.78
CA ASP A 79 1.40 27.54 -12.63
C ASP A 79 0.96 28.96 -13.03
N ASN A 80 0.71 29.84 -12.05
CA ASN A 80 0.38 31.23 -12.32
C ASN A 80 1.35 32.20 -11.61
N PRO A 81 2.28 32.85 -12.33
CA PRO A 81 2.51 32.75 -13.79
C PRO A 81 3.13 31.41 -14.22
N PRO A 82 3.03 31.02 -15.51
CA PRO A 82 3.62 29.77 -16.01
C PRO A 82 5.13 29.67 -15.76
N LEU A 83 5.61 28.45 -15.49
CA LEU A 83 7.04 28.20 -15.28
C LEU A 83 7.84 28.20 -16.59
N ILE A 84 7.19 27.88 -17.71
CA ILE A 84 7.69 28.05 -19.07
C ILE A 84 6.64 28.83 -19.89
N ASP A 85 7.09 29.64 -20.84
CA ASP A 85 6.23 30.47 -21.68
C ASP A 85 6.52 30.21 -23.17
N PRO A 86 5.53 29.77 -23.98
CA PRO A 86 4.18 29.36 -23.57
C PRO A 86 4.17 28.02 -22.81
N PRO A 87 3.22 27.78 -21.90
CA PRO A 87 3.04 26.48 -21.27
C PRO A 87 2.50 25.42 -22.26
N VAL A 88 2.88 24.16 -22.06
CA VAL A 88 2.44 23.03 -22.89
C VAL A 88 1.29 22.29 -22.20
N LEU A 89 0.06 22.62 -22.58
CA LEU A 89 -1.14 22.04 -21.96
C LEU A 89 -1.31 20.57 -22.39
N GLN A 90 -1.66 19.69 -21.45
CA GLN A 90 -2.04 18.32 -21.76
C GLN A 90 -3.16 18.28 -22.82
N LEU A 91 -3.18 17.23 -23.66
CA LEU A 91 -4.07 17.08 -24.82
C LEU A 91 -3.82 18.03 -26.01
N SER A 92 -2.96 19.05 -25.88
CA SER A 92 -2.58 19.91 -27.01
C SER A 92 -1.73 19.16 -28.05
N PRO A 93 -1.70 19.62 -29.31
CA PRO A 93 -0.77 19.08 -30.32
C PRO A 93 0.69 19.13 -29.87
N GLU A 94 1.10 20.20 -29.18
CA GLU A 94 2.45 20.39 -28.66
C GLU A 94 2.79 19.36 -27.57
N PHE A 95 1.83 19.03 -26.70
CA PHE A 95 1.99 17.98 -25.71
C PHE A 95 2.21 16.61 -26.38
N TRP A 96 1.39 16.28 -27.37
CA TRP A 96 1.51 15.00 -28.07
C TRP A 96 2.80 14.89 -28.89
N ASP A 97 3.30 15.98 -29.47
CA ASP A 97 4.64 16.03 -30.09
C ASP A 97 5.77 15.72 -29.08
N LEU A 98 5.65 16.20 -27.84
CA LEU A 98 6.60 15.87 -26.78
C LEU A 98 6.50 14.41 -26.33
N VAL A 99 5.30 13.83 -26.24
CA VAL A 99 5.12 12.41 -25.93
C VAL A 99 5.73 11.54 -27.04
N HIS A 100 5.48 11.87 -28.31
CA HIS A 100 6.10 11.19 -29.44
C HIS A 100 7.64 11.32 -29.42
N TRP A 101 8.17 12.51 -29.09
CA TRP A 101 9.60 12.73 -28.92
C TRP A 101 10.19 11.86 -27.80
N ALA A 102 9.54 11.79 -26.64
CA ALA A 102 9.95 10.94 -25.53
C ALA A 102 10.01 9.47 -25.93
N PHE A 103 9.05 9.00 -26.74
CA PHE A 103 9.02 7.63 -27.22
C PHE A 103 10.12 7.35 -28.23
N THR A 104 10.39 8.29 -29.13
CA THR A 104 11.49 8.20 -30.09
C THR A 104 12.84 8.08 -29.38
N GLU A 105 13.07 8.92 -28.36
CA GLU A 105 14.28 8.88 -27.54
C GLU A 105 14.36 7.60 -26.68
N ALA A 106 13.23 7.13 -26.16
CA ALA A 106 13.16 5.87 -25.42
C ALA A 106 13.54 4.67 -26.31
N ASP A 107 13.09 4.63 -27.56
CA ASP A 107 13.51 3.61 -28.54
C ASP A 107 15.02 3.68 -28.81
N ARG A 108 15.53 4.88 -29.10
CA ARG A 108 16.95 5.15 -29.35
C ARG A 108 17.84 4.62 -28.21
N LEU A 109 17.41 4.80 -26.96
CA LEU A 109 18.18 4.44 -25.77
C LEU A 109 17.86 3.04 -25.23
N GLY A 110 16.78 2.44 -25.70
CA GLY A 110 16.26 1.15 -25.24
C GLY A 110 15.52 1.21 -23.90
N VAL A 111 15.15 2.39 -23.41
CA VAL A 111 14.31 2.59 -22.23
C VAL A 111 12.85 2.24 -22.58
N LYS A 112 12.10 1.62 -21.67
CA LYS A 112 10.69 1.25 -21.89
C LYS A 112 9.76 2.21 -21.16
N ILE A 113 8.53 2.32 -21.65
CA ILE A 113 7.54 3.25 -21.11
C ILE A 113 6.35 2.47 -20.55
N ALA A 114 5.93 2.89 -19.35
CA ALA A 114 4.62 2.62 -18.79
C ALA A 114 3.78 3.91 -18.92
N PHE A 115 2.48 3.77 -19.12
CA PHE A 115 1.58 4.91 -19.29
C PHE A 115 0.34 4.74 -18.41
N HIS A 116 -0.04 5.81 -17.71
CA HIS A 116 -1.23 5.87 -16.87
C HIS A 116 -2.49 6.12 -17.72
N PRO A 117 -3.68 5.60 -17.38
CA PRO A 117 -4.94 5.73 -18.15
C PRO A 117 -5.59 7.11 -18.11
N ALA A 118 -5.07 8.06 -17.32
CA ALA A 118 -5.57 9.43 -17.24
C ALA A 118 -4.44 10.44 -16.98
N ASP A 119 -4.73 11.73 -17.18
CA ASP A 119 -3.89 12.83 -16.69
C ASP A 119 -3.93 12.88 -15.14
N GLY A 120 -2.88 13.37 -14.51
CA GLY A 120 -2.70 13.29 -13.07
C GLY A 120 -2.18 11.92 -12.63
N PHE A 121 -2.06 11.74 -11.32
CA PHE A 121 -1.62 10.47 -10.75
C PHE A 121 -2.74 9.42 -10.71
N ALA A 122 -4.00 9.82 -10.69
CA ALA A 122 -5.08 8.97 -10.26
C ALA A 122 -6.45 9.59 -10.53
N VAL A 123 -7.50 8.80 -10.80
CA VAL A 123 -7.46 7.35 -11.08
C VAL A 123 -7.77 7.12 -12.55
N ALA A 124 -8.97 7.48 -13.01
CA ALA A 124 -9.42 7.27 -14.38
C ALA A 124 -10.47 8.32 -14.81
N GLY A 125 -10.09 9.60 -14.72
CA GLY A 125 -10.95 10.73 -15.08
C GLY A 125 -10.52 11.46 -16.35
N GLY A 126 -11.44 12.25 -16.91
CA GLY A 126 -11.17 13.07 -18.10
C GLY A 126 -12.27 14.10 -18.40
N PRO A 127 -11.97 15.17 -19.14
CA PRO A 127 -12.92 16.26 -19.42
C PRO A 127 -14.10 15.82 -20.29
N TRP A 128 -13.98 14.69 -20.98
CA TRP A 128 -15.04 14.06 -21.79
C TRP A 128 -16.03 13.22 -20.95
N ILE A 129 -15.73 12.95 -19.68
CA ILE A 129 -16.63 12.20 -18.79
C ILE A 129 -17.73 13.11 -18.29
N THR A 130 -18.95 12.85 -18.73
CA THR A 130 -20.15 13.55 -18.26
C THR A 130 -20.58 13.04 -16.88
N PRO A 131 -21.42 13.78 -16.14
CA PRO A 131 -22.00 13.27 -14.89
C PRO A 131 -22.73 11.94 -15.02
N GLU A 132 -23.26 11.60 -16.21
CA GLU A 132 -23.90 10.31 -16.48
C GLU A 132 -22.89 9.15 -16.61
N MET A 133 -21.72 9.43 -17.18
CA MET A 133 -20.64 8.46 -17.38
C MET A 133 -19.70 8.35 -16.17
N SER A 134 -19.93 9.15 -15.14
CA SER A 134 -19.09 9.23 -13.94
C SER A 134 -19.51 8.21 -12.88
N MET A 135 -18.68 8.00 -11.85
CA MET A 135 -19.02 7.24 -10.65
C MET A 135 -20.38 7.68 -10.07
N GLN A 136 -21.28 6.73 -9.78
CA GLN A 136 -22.66 7.02 -9.35
C GLN A 136 -22.92 6.66 -7.87
N LYS A 137 -23.78 7.43 -7.20
CA LYS A 137 -24.27 7.13 -5.85
C LYS A 137 -25.79 7.21 -5.76
N VAL A 138 -26.38 6.35 -4.93
CA VAL A 138 -27.80 6.41 -4.57
C VAL A 138 -28.06 7.64 -3.69
N VAL A 139 -29.12 8.40 -4.02
CA VAL A 139 -29.60 9.57 -3.28
C VAL A 139 -31.11 9.51 -3.11
N TRP A 140 -31.65 10.16 -2.10
CA TRP A 140 -33.09 10.18 -1.84
C TRP A 140 -33.55 11.52 -1.25
N ALA A 141 -34.85 11.75 -1.38
CA ALA A 141 -35.61 12.78 -0.69
C ALA A 141 -36.95 12.18 -0.31
N ASP A 142 -37.50 12.60 0.82
CA ASP A 142 -38.73 12.07 1.34
C ASP A 142 -39.63 13.14 1.93
N THR A 143 -40.92 12.83 2.00
CA THR A 143 -41.93 13.69 2.61
C THR A 143 -43.00 12.85 3.28
N ILE A 144 -43.63 13.41 4.31
CA ILE A 144 -44.71 12.75 5.04
C ILE A 144 -46.04 13.39 4.62
N VAL A 145 -47.01 12.56 4.28
CA VAL A 145 -48.36 12.98 3.85
C VAL A 145 -49.43 12.25 4.65
N ASN A 146 -50.55 12.93 4.88
CA ASN A 146 -51.71 12.37 5.56
C ASN A 146 -52.67 11.75 4.54
N GLY A 147 -53.12 10.52 4.77
CA GLY A 147 -53.90 9.68 3.86
C GLY A 147 -55.35 10.08 3.61
N ASN A 148 -55.61 11.38 3.44
CA ASN A 148 -56.83 11.95 2.84
C ASN A 148 -56.51 13.09 1.85
N SER A 149 -55.22 13.29 1.51
CA SER A 149 -54.73 14.52 0.85
C SER A 149 -53.96 14.30 -0.44
N ILE A 150 -53.69 13.06 -0.85
CA ILE A 150 -52.90 12.81 -2.07
C ILE A 150 -53.85 12.68 -3.26
N LYS A 151 -53.94 13.75 -4.04
CA LYS A 151 -54.40 13.68 -5.45
C LYS A 151 -53.25 13.96 -6.40
N THR A 152 -52.41 14.92 -6.05
CA THR A 152 -51.27 15.39 -6.83
C THR A 152 -50.23 15.98 -5.86
N LEU A 153 -49.00 15.47 -5.86
CA LEU A 153 -47.91 15.95 -4.99
C LEU A 153 -46.63 16.15 -5.80
N LYS A 154 -46.06 17.35 -5.80
CA LYS A 154 -44.73 17.59 -6.36
C LYS A 154 -43.69 17.03 -5.40
N LEU A 155 -42.97 16.01 -5.83
CA LEU A 155 -41.88 15.43 -5.05
C LEU A 155 -40.63 16.30 -5.15
N GLU A 156 -39.93 16.43 -4.02
CA GLU A 156 -38.60 17.03 -4.01
C GLU A 156 -37.64 16.20 -4.86
N VAL A 157 -36.74 16.88 -5.56
CA VAL A 157 -35.64 16.21 -6.27
C VAL A 157 -34.51 16.01 -5.26
N PRO A 158 -34.03 14.78 -5.03
CA PRO A 158 -32.90 14.52 -4.14
C PRO A 158 -31.68 15.39 -4.44
N LYS A 159 -30.85 15.66 -3.43
CA LYS A 159 -29.58 16.38 -3.61
C LYS A 159 -28.74 15.68 -4.68
N HIS A 160 -28.28 16.44 -5.66
CA HIS A 160 -27.61 15.91 -6.83
C HIS A 160 -26.41 16.77 -7.25
N TYR A 161 -25.49 16.17 -8.01
CA TYR A 161 -24.31 16.85 -8.54
C TYR A 161 -24.69 17.67 -9.77
N LYS A 162 -24.51 19.00 -9.69
CA LYS A 162 -24.92 19.98 -10.70
C LYS A 162 -26.39 19.72 -11.09
N ASP A 163 -26.70 19.58 -12.37
CA ASP A 163 -28.06 19.36 -12.86
C ASP A 163 -28.36 17.87 -13.19
N TYR A 164 -27.48 16.94 -12.81
CA TYR A 164 -27.61 15.54 -13.18
C TYR A 164 -28.24 14.69 -12.08
N TYR A 165 -29.44 14.17 -12.35
CA TYR A 165 -30.18 13.26 -11.49
C TYR A 165 -31.02 12.30 -12.35
N LYS A 166 -31.11 11.03 -11.95
CA LYS A 166 -32.03 10.05 -12.54
C LYS A 166 -32.77 9.29 -11.45
N ASP A 167 -34.09 9.15 -11.62
CA ASP A 167 -34.93 8.33 -10.74
C ASP A 167 -34.54 6.84 -10.82
N ILE A 168 -34.61 6.16 -9.66
CA ILE A 168 -34.54 4.70 -9.57
C ILE A 168 -35.95 4.15 -9.26
N ALA A 169 -36.52 4.58 -8.13
CA ALA A 169 -37.83 4.15 -7.68
C ALA A 169 -38.41 5.12 -6.63
N THR A 170 -39.73 5.22 -6.56
CA THR A 170 -40.45 5.94 -5.51
C THR A 170 -41.34 4.97 -4.74
N PHE A 171 -41.29 5.04 -3.41
CA PHE A 171 -42.08 4.18 -2.52
C PHE A 171 -42.98 5.01 -1.62
N ALA A 172 -44.19 4.49 -1.38
CA ALA A 172 -45.06 4.91 -0.29
C ALA A 172 -44.95 3.88 0.84
N ILE A 173 -44.51 4.34 2.00
CA ILE A 173 -44.28 3.52 3.20
C ILE A 173 -45.23 3.99 4.30
N PRO A 174 -46.11 3.12 4.85
CA PRO A 174 -46.97 3.51 5.95
C PRO A 174 -46.14 3.69 7.23
N ILE A 175 -46.30 4.83 7.91
CA ILE A 175 -45.56 5.13 9.14
C ILE A 175 -46.48 5.13 10.35
N LYS A 176 -45.97 4.59 11.47
CA LYS A 176 -46.71 4.49 12.75
C LYS A 176 -46.49 5.71 13.65
N GLU A 177 -45.36 6.41 13.46
CA GLU A 177 -44.94 7.56 14.25
C GLU A 177 -44.41 8.68 13.34
N ASN A 178 -44.48 9.92 13.81
CA ASN A 178 -43.90 11.06 13.11
C ASN A 178 -42.40 11.17 13.44
N PHE A 179 -41.55 11.30 12.42
CA PHE A 179 -40.11 11.47 12.59
C PHE A 179 -39.75 12.93 12.93
N THR A 180 -38.87 13.10 13.90
CA THR A 180 -38.39 14.39 14.40
C THR A 180 -36.96 14.30 14.90
N THR A 181 -36.25 15.42 14.89
CA THR A 181 -34.81 15.50 15.23
C THR A 181 -34.54 16.65 16.19
N SER A 182 -33.36 16.68 16.80
CA SER A 182 -32.89 17.85 17.56
C SER A 182 -32.89 19.15 16.72
N ASP A 183 -32.77 19.06 15.39
CA ASP A 183 -32.90 20.21 14.48
C ASP A 183 -34.29 20.80 14.41
N LYS A 184 -35.33 19.99 14.56
CA LYS A 184 -36.71 20.49 14.61
C LYS A 184 -37.15 20.91 16.02
N ASN A 185 -36.63 20.24 17.05
CA ASN A 185 -37.03 20.49 18.44
C ASN A 185 -36.23 21.63 19.10
N HIS A 186 -35.08 22.01 18.54
CA HIS A 186 -34.22 23.09 19.04
C HIS A 186 -33.93 22.99 20.56
N PRO A 187 -33.36 21.86 21.05
CA PRO A 187 -33.02 21.74 22.46
C PRO A 187 -32.02 22.82 22.88
N LYS A 188 -32.06 23.20 24.15
CA LYS A 188 -31.08 24.12 24.72
C LYS A 188 -29.75 23.38 24.84
N ILE A 189 -28.69 23.96 24.28
CA ILE A 189 -27.35 23.37 24.30
C ILE A 189 -26.45 24.11 25.26
N THR A 190 -25.81 23.37 26.16
CA THR A 190 -24.77 23.86 27.08
C THR A 190 -23.49 23.04 26.91
N SER A 191 -22.37 23.54 27.40
CA SER A 191 -21.09 22.82 27.34
C SER A 191 -20.19 23.18 28.53
N THR A 192 -19.08 22.46 28.66
CA THR A 192 -18.02 22.82 29.61
C THR A 192 -17.35 24.16 29.32
N LEU A 193 -17.46 24.68 28.10
CA LEU A 193 -16.93 26.00 27.74
C LEU A 193 -17.93 27.09 28.17
N ALA A 194 -17.58 27.82 29.22
CA ALA A 194 -18.39 28.93 29.71
C ALA A 194 -18.60 29.99 28.61
N ASN A 195 -19.84 30.47 28.47
CA ASN A 195 -20.25 31.51 27.51
C ASN A 195 -20.01 31.16 26.03
N PHE A 196 -19.89 29.88 25.65
CA PHE A 196 -19.81 29.45 24.27
C PHE A 196 -21.19 29.04 23.72
N ASP A 197 -21.64 29.66 22.63
CA ASP A 197 -22.89 29.28 21.94
C ASP A 197 -22.66 28.06 21.04
N ALA A 198 -23.02 26.88 21.55
CA ALA A 198 -22.97 25.61 20.80
C ALA A 198 -24.31 25.26 20.10
N SER A 199 -25.26 26.20 20.00
CA SER A 199 -26.58 25.93 19.38
C SER A 199 -26.52 25.54 17.90
N PHE A 200 -25.41 25.80 17.21
CA PHE A 200 -25.19 25.32 15.85
C PHE A 200 -25.09 23.79 15.74
N LEU A 201 -24.79 23.07 16.83
CA LEU A 201 -24.63 21.62 16.79
C LEU A 201 -25.94 20.88 16.49
N SER A 202 -27.07 21.46 16.89
CA SER A 202 -28.39 20.93 16.55
C SER A 202 -29.10 21.71 15.46
N ASN A 203 -28.56 22.82 14.94
CA ASN A 203 -29.29 23.69 14.01
C ASN A 203 -28.65 23.67 12.62
N GLY A 204 -29.33 23.07 11.63
CA GLY A 204 -28.88 22.98 10.23
C GLY A 204 -28.75 24.32 9.51
N LYS A 205 -29.31 25.41 10.05
CA LYS A 205 -29.20 26.76 9.48
C LYS A 205 -28.05 27.58 10.06
N LYS A 206 -27.39 27.10 11.12
CA LYS A 206 -26.27 27.79 11.76
C LYS A 206 -24.96 27.08 11.46
N GLU A 207 -23.94 27.81 11.06
CA GLU A 207 -22.59 27.26 10.89
C GLU A 207 -21.76 27.39 12.17
N GLY A 208 -20.90 26.42 12.43
CA GLY A 208 -19.99 26.44 13.59
C GLY A 208 -19.12 25.21 13.68
N GLU A 209 -18.22 25.20 14.65
CA GLU A 209 -17.36 24.06 14.99
C GLU A 209 -17.06 24.09 16.49
N PHE A 210 -17.39 23.02 17.21
CA PHE A 210 -17.10 22.87 18.63
C PHE A 210 -15.79 22.09 18.80
N LYS A 211 -14.90 22.59 19.67
CA LYS A 211 -13.56 22.05 19.87
C LYS A 211 -13.25 21.84 21.34
N LEU A 212 -12.67 20.68 21.67
CA LEU A 212 -12.12 20.40 22.99
C LEU A 212 -10.74 19.75 22.83
N TYR A 213 -9.80 20.16 23.67
CA TYR A 213 -8.47 19.53 23.78
C TYR A 213 -8.31 18.75 25.08
N GLU A 214 -9.04 19.15 26.12
CA GLU A 214 -9.13 18.47 27.41
C GLU A 214 -10.50 17.83 27.61
N LYS A 215 -10.60 16.90 28.57
CA LYS A 215 -11.88 16.24 28.91
C LYS A 215 -12.97 17.28 29.12
N GLY A 216 -14.14 17.05 28.53
CA GLY A 216 -15.25 17.99 28.60
C GLY A 216 -16.51 17.43 27.96
N TRP A 217 -17.57 18.22 27.91
CA TRP A 217 -18.86 17.75 27.43
C TRP A 217 -19.70 18.83 26.74
N VAL A 218 -20.65 18.37 25.94
CA VAL A 218 -21.78 19.15 25.43
C VAL A 218 -23.08 18.45 25.82
N GLU A 219 -24.09 19.21 26.23
CA GLU A 219 -25.36 18.70 26.75
C GLU A 219 -26.55 19.31 26.01
N TYR A 220 -27.57 18.50 25.78
CA TYR A 220 -28.80 18.80 25.07
C TYR A 220 -29.95 18.68 26.07
N GLU A 221 -30.59 19.79 26.41
CA GLU A 221 -31.79 19.85 27.24
C GLU A 221 -33.02 20.03 26.35
N PHE A 222 -33.92 19.04 26.35
CA PHE A 222 -35.20 19.12 25.67
C PHE A 222 -36.31 19.62 26.60
N ASP A 223 -37.33 20.29 26.07
CA ASP A 223 -38.49 20.75 26.86
C ASP A 223 -39.28 19.58 27.47
N LYS A 224 -39.30 18.43 26.77
CA LYS A 224 -39.95 17.17 27.18
C LYS A 224 -39.01 16.00 26.89
N PRO A 225 -39.15 14.85 27.58
CA PRO A 225 -38.34 13.67 27.29
C PRO A 225 -38.40 13.27 25.80
N PHE A 226 -37.25 13.31 25.14
CA PHE A 226 -37.05 12.99 23.73
C PHE A 226 -36.68 11.52 23.58
N LEU A 227 -37.35 10.81 22.67
CA LEU A 227 -36.98 9.45 22.30
C LEU A 227 -35.89 9.51 21.23
N CYS A 228 -34.68 9.09 21.59
CA CYS A 228 -33.56 8.99 20.67
C CYS A 228 -33.33 7.51 20.28
N LYS A 229 -33.23 7.24 18.99
CA LYS A 229 -32.89 5.92 18.42
C LYS A 229 -31.60 5.96 17.61
N SER A 230 -31.25 7.12 17.03
CA SER A 230 -30.02 7.30 16.26
C SER A 230 -29.40 8.69 16.46
N ILE A 231 -28.07 8.76 16.30
CA ILE A 231 -27.25 9.96 16.47
C ILE A 231 -26.44 10.16 15.18
N GLN A 232 -26.56 11.32 14.54
CA GLN A 232 -25.77 11.67 13.37
C GLN A 232 -24.71 12.69 13.74
N ILE A 233 -23.46 12.45 13.35
CA ILE A 233 -22.31 13.31 13.64
C ILE A 233 -21.68 13.77 12.34
N GLU A 234 -21.47 15.08 12.23
CA GLU A 234 -20.77 15.72 11.11
C GLU A 234 -19.56 16.49 11.61
N THR A 235 -18.49 16.50 10.81
CA THR A 235 -17.21 17.12 11.12
C THR A 235 -16.71 17.95 9.93
N LYS A 236 -15.84 18.93 10.18
CA LYS A 236 -15.12 19.65 9.11
C LYS A 236 -13.80 18.93 8.84
N GLY A 237 -13.81 18.04 7.85
CA GLY A 237 -12.75 17.06 7.63
C GLY A 237 -12.79 15.93 8.65
N ASN A 238 -11.76 15.08 8.67
CA ASN A 238 -11.72 13.89 9.51
C ASN A 238 -11.47 14.23 11.00
N ASN A 239 -12.21 13.60 11.92
CA ASN A 239 -11.94 13.69 13.37
C ASN A 239 -12.28 12.39 14.12
N TYR A 240 -11.26 11.62 14.50
CA TYR A 240 -11.44 10.35 15.22
C TYR A 240 -12.27 10.50 16.52
N GLN A 241 -12.00 11.55 17.29
CA GLN A 241 -12.57 11.72 18.62
C GLN A 241 -14.07 12.02 18.61
N ALA A 242 -14.59 12.63 17.55
CA ALA A 242 -16.01 12.90 17.37
C ALA A 242 -16.86 11.61 17.37
N HIS A 243 -16.27 10.48 16.95
CA HIS A 243 -16.96 9.20 16.81
C HIS A 243 -16.70 8.26 17.99
N ARG A 244 -16.20 8.79 19.11
CA ARG A 244 -15.88 8.08 20.36
C ARG A 244 -16.41 8.78 21.60
N LEU A 245 -17.39 9.66 21.44
CA LEU A 245 -18.03 10.35 22.56
C LEU A 245 -18.69 9.32 23.49
N ILE A 246 -18.59 9.53 24.80
CA ILE A 246 -19.38 8.80 25.77
C ILE A 246 -20.74 9.48 25.85
N VAL A 247 -21.82 8.70 25.72
CA VAL A 247 -23.18 9.22 25.78
C VAL A 247 -23.74 8.97 27.16
N GLU A 248 -24.24 10.01 27.83
CA GLU A 248 -24.98 9.91 29.08
C GLU A 248 -26.36 10.53 28.92
N VAL A 249 -27.31 10.05 29.72
CA VAL A 249 -28.69 10.55 29.74
C VAL A 249 -29.17 10.82 31.16
N SER A 250 -30.09 11.78 31.30
CA SER A 250 -30.74 12.11 32.56
C SER A 250 -32.17 12.59 32.34
N ASP A 251 -33.02 12.38 33.34
CA ASP A 251 -34.39 12.94 33.38
C ASP A 251 -34.47 14.24 34.19
N ASP A 252 -33.56 14.44 35.16
CA ASP A 252 -33.56 15.56 36.11
C ASP A 252 -32.40 16.55 35.90
N GLY A 253 -31.44 16.22 35.02
CA GLY A 253 -30.27 17.05 34.73
C GLY A 253 -29.19 16.98 35.82
N MET A 254 -29.33 16.09 36.81
CA MET A 254 -28.39 15.91 37.92
C MET A 254 -27.82 14.50 37.94
N ASN A 255 -28.69 13.49 37.82
CA ASN A 255 -28.31 12.08 37.87
C ASN A 255 -28.17 11.54 36.44
N PHE A 256 -26.93 11.30 36.02
CA PHE A 256 -26.61 10.81 34.68
C PHE A 256 -26.34 9.31 34.68
N LYS A 257 -26.91 8.62 33.69
CA LYS A 257 -26.63 7.22 33.39
C LYS A 257 -25.89 7.14 32.06
N SER A 258 -24.74 6.45 32.04
CA SER A 258 -24.02 6.18 30.81
C SER A 258 -24.75 5.15 29.93
N LEU A 259 -24.82 5.45 28.63
CA LEU A 259 -25.18 4.52 27.56
C LEU A 259 -23.96 3.87 26.90
N GLY A 260 -22.76 4.17 27.40
CA GLY A 260 -21.49 3.70 26.85
C GLY A 260 -20.85 4.66 25.85
N ARG A 261 -19.77 4.19 25.23
CA ARG A 261 -18.96 4.95 24.27
C ARG A 261 -19.37 4.60 22.84
N LEU A 262 -19.49 5.61 21.98
CA LEU A 262 -19.66 5.39 20.56
C LEU A 262 -18.47 4.61 19.98
N THR A 263 -18.76 3.68 19.07
CA THR A 263 -17.74 2.91 18.36
C THR A 263 -17.48 3.56 17.02
N THR A 264 -16.22 3.89 16.75
CA THR A 264 -15.80 4.39 15.43
C THR A 264 -15.67 3.23 14.46
N PRO A 265 -16.25 3.31 13.26
CA PRO A 265 -15.98 2.32 12.21
C PRO A 265 -14.50 2.38 11.79
N ARG A 266 -13.98 1.28 11.24
CA ARG A 266 -12.71 1.35 10.48
C ARG A 266 -12.93 2.22 9.26
N GLN A 267 -11.94 3.02 8.91
CA GLN A 267 -12.01 3.93 7.76
C GLN A 267 -10.61 4.32 7.26
N GLY A 268 -10.52 4.60 5.95
CA GLY A 268 -9.30 5.04 5.28
C GLY A 268 -9.10 6.55 5.41
N TRP A 269 -8.19 7.12 4.63
CA TRP A 269 -7.90 8.56 4.68
C TRP A 269 -8.98 9.41 3.97
N GLN A 270 -9.65 8.88 2.95
CA GLN A 270 -10.66 9.59 2.14
C GLN A 270 -12.08 9.42 2.70
N ASP A 271 -12.30 9.89 3.93
CA ASP A 271 -13.52 9.60 4.70
C ASP A 271 -14.51 10.79 4.83
N THR A 272 -14.42 11.78 3.94
CA THR A 272 -15.18 13.04 4.06
C THR A 272 -16.49 13.10 3.27
N ASP A 273 -16.78 12.11 2.43
CA ASP A 273 -17.94 12.13 1.53
C ASP A 273 -19.27 11.83 2.21
N ALA A 274 -19.22 11.32 3.44
CA ALA A 274 -20.39 10.88 4.19
C ALA A 274 -20.27 11.20 5.68
N PHE A 275 -21.38 11.61 6.29
CA PHE A 275 -21.48 11.76 7.74
C PHE A 275 -21.54 10.39 8.45
N TYR A 276 -21.55 10.41 9.78
CA TYR A 276 -21.62 9.20 10.60
C TYR A 276 -23.01 9.04 11.20
N THR A 277 -23.55 7.82 11.19
CA THR A 277 -24.76 7.46 11.93
C THR A 277 -24.42 6.42 12.97
N HIS A 278 -24.71 6.71 14.24
CA HIS A 278 -24.58 5.78 15.35
C HIS A 278 -25.97 5.41 15.85
N SER A 279 -26.32 4.12 15.79
CA SER A 279 -27.56 3.61 16.36
C SER A 279 -27.34 3.30 17.84
N ILE A 280 -28.31 3.70 18.66
CA ILE A 280 -28.30 3.43 20.10
C ILE A 280 -29.49 2.56 20.47
N VAL A 281 -29.45 1.94 21.64
CA VAL A 281 -30.65 1.34 22.23
C VAL A 281 -31.68 2.47 22.41
N PRO A 282 -32.93 2.33 21.91
CA PRO A 282 -33.95 3.38 22.02
C PRO A 282 -34.06 3.91 23.44
N THR A 283 -33.73 5.19 23.61
CA THR A 283 -33.62 5.82 24.94
C THR A 283 -34.45 7.08 24.98
N LYS A 284 -35.30 7.19 25.99
CA LYS A 284 -36.13 8.37 26.24
C LYS A 284 -35.59 9.12 27.45
N ALA A 285 -35.20 10.37 27.28
CA ALA A 285 -34.63 11.20 28.34
C ALA A 285 -34.83 12.69 28.05
N LYS A 286 -34.76 13.54 29.08
CA LYS A 286 -34.82 15.00 28.90
C LYS A 286 -33.44 15.60 28.57
N TYR A 287 -32.38 15.01 29.11
CA TYR A 287 -31.00 15.47 28.93
C TYR A 287 -30.17 14.39 28.23
N PHE A 288 -29.41 14.79 27.20
CA PHE A 288 -28.40 13.97 26.55
C PHE A 288 -27.05 14.68 26.62
N ARG A 289 -26.04 14.03 27.20
CA ARG A 289 -24.69 14.58 27.34
C ARG A 289 -23.69 13.76 26.55
N PHE A 290 -22.85 14.44 25.79
CA PHE A 290 -21.76 13.87 25.00
C PHE A 290 -20.43 14.28 25.62
N ILE A 291 -19.73 13.31 26.18
CA ILE A 291 -18.45 13.52 26.87
C ILE A 291 -17.31 13.16 25.93
N TYR A 292 -16.40 14.11 25.74
CA TYR A 292 -15.11 13.87 25.14
C TYR A 292 -14.11 13.46 26.21
N ASP A 293 -13.51 12.29 25.98
CA ASP A 293 -12.41 11.76 26.76
C ASP A 293 -11.41 11.07 25.82
N PRO A 294 -10.17 11.60 25.68
CA PRO A 294 -9.14 11.03 24.83
C PRO A 294 -8.55 9.73 25.40
N GLU A 295 -8.84 9.36 26.65
CA GLU A 295 -8.40 8.09 27.22
C GLU A 295 -8.96 6.89 26.45
N GLY A 296 -8.14 5.84 26.30
CA GLY A 296 -8.46 4.65 25.50
C GLY A 296 -8.49 4.89 23.99
N THR A 297 -7.92 5.99 23.50
CA THR A 297 -7.73 6.26 22.06
C THR A 297 -6.87 5.18 21.43
N GLU A 298 -7.42 4.44 20.47
CA GLU A 298 -6.61 3.54 19.63
C GLU A 298 -5.58 4.33 18.81
N PRO A 299 -4.32 3.85 18.70
CA PRO A 299 -3.34 4.47 17.81
C PRO A 299 -3.74 4.43 16.33
N GLY A 300 -3.18 5.34 15.54
CA GLY A 300 -3.44 5.44 14.10
C GLY A 300 -2.95 4.22 13.31
N ALA A 301 -3.67 3.90 12.24
CA ALA A 301 -3.33 2.89 11.25
C ALA A 301 -4.00 3.27 9.91
N GLU A 302 -3.68 2.60 8.81
CA GLU A 302 -4.31 2.86 7.50
C GLU A 302 -5.84 2.63 7.50
N ASP A 303 -6.31 1.69 8.32
CA ASP A 303 -7.74 1.39 8.53
C ASP A 303 -8.37 2.20 9.70
N LEU A 304 -7.63 3.18 10.22
CA LEU A 304 -8.09 4.16 11.21
C LEU A 304 -7.34 5.50 11.04
N ASP A 305 -7.32 6.02 9.81
CA ASP A 305 -6.40 7.10 9.42
C ASP A 305 -6.50 8.37 10.28
N PRO A 306 -7.69 8.96 10.54
CA PRO A 306 -7.88 10.07 11.46
C PRO A 306 -7.22 9.93 12.84
N ALA A 307 -7.01 8.72 13.36
CA ALA A 307 -6.34 8.50 14.64
C ALA A 307 -4.81 8.73 14.57
N LYS A 308 -4.21 8.87 13.37
CA LYS A 308 -2.81 9.30 13.18
C LYS A 308 -2.58 10.75 13.58
N TRP A 309 -3.62 11.59 13.62
CA TRP A 309 -3.50 13.05 13.76
C TRP A 309 -3.65 13.54 15.20
N ASN A 310 -3.96 14.82 15.38
CA ASN A 310 -4.19 15.42 16.70
C ASN A 310 -5.44 14.81 17.36
N GLN A 311 -5.30 14.42 18.64
CA GLN A 311 -6.33 13.77 19.43
C GLN A 311 -7.34 14.73 20.07
N GLY A 312 -7.48 15.97 19.57
CA GLY A 312 -8.53 16.89 20.00
C GLY A 312 -9.87 16.62 19.32
N LEU A 313 -10.97 16.86 20.03
CA LEU A 313 -12.32 16.83 19.46
C LEU A 313 -12.55 18.02 18.52
N LYS A 314 -13.12 17.74 17.35
CA LYS A 314 -13.73 18.73 16.47
C LYS A 314 -15.04 18.20 15.92
N VAL A 315 -16.14 18.91 16.15
CA VAL A 315 -17.47 18.49 15.69
C VAL A 315 -18.27 19.67 15.16
N ALA A 316 -18.93 19.48 14.02
CA ALA A 316 -19.76 20.49 13.38
C ALA A 316 -21.24 20.33 13.74
N LYS A 317 -21.74 19.08 13.78
CA LYS A 317 -23.14 18.75 14.11
C LYS A 317 -23.24 17.48 14.96
N ILE A 318 -24.23 17.45 15.85
CA ILE A 318 -24.69 16.24 16.54
C ILE A 318 -26.22 16.25 16.52
N TYR A 319 -26.81 15.51 15.59
CA TYR A 319 -28.26 15.38 15.47
C TYR A 319 -28.76 14.14 16.21
N LEU A 320 -29.75 14.32 17.08
CA LEU A 320 -30.45 13.22 17.75
C LEU A 320 -31.77 13.00 17.01
N SER A 321 -32.10 11.75 16.70
CA SER A 321 -33.29 11.40 15.92
C SER A 321 -34.10 10.31 16.61
N ASN A 322 -35.44 10.41 16.52
CA ASN A 322 -36.34 9.32 16.94
C ASN A 322 -36.51 8.23 15.88
N GLU A 323 -35.91 8.40 14.70
CA GLU A 323 -35.92 7.40 13.63
C GLU A 323 -34.85 6.34 13.87
N ALA A 324 -35.24 5.06 13.75
CA ALA A 324 -34.32 3.94 13.78
C ALA A 324 -33.61 3.84 12.42
N LEU A 325 -32.30 4.06 12.43
CA LEU A 325 -31.44 3.95 11.25
C LEU A 325 -30.38 2.90 11.53
N ILE A 326 -30.00 2.13 10.51
CA ILE A 326 -28.92 1.13 10.56
C ILE A 326 -27.60 1.83 10.91
N ASP A 327 -26.83 1.23 11.82
CA ASP A 327 -25.58 1.80 12.34
C ASP A 327 -24.55 1.89 11.21
N ASN A 328 -24.01 3.08 10.97
CA ASN A 328 -23.05 3.38 9.90
C ASN A 328 -23.47 2.86 8.51
N TYR A 329 -24.75 3.01 8.17
CA TYR A 329 -25.29 2.55 6.89
C TYR A 329 -24.58 3.16 5.66
N GLN A 330 -23.92 4.31 5.82
CA GLN A 330 -23.11 4.94 4.78
C GLN A 330 -21.98 3.99 4.33
N GLY A 331 -21.28 3.37 5.28
CA GLY A 331 -20.29 2.34 4.98
C GLY A 331 -20.93 1.06 4.46
N LYS A 332 -22.01 0.61 5.10
CA LYS A 332 -22.68 -0.65 4.75
C LYS A 332 -23.34 -0.63 3.38
N SER A 333 -23.75 0.53 2.89
CA SER A 333 -24.27 0.72 1.53
C SER A 333 -23.16 0.88 0.47
N GLY A 334 -21.88 0.84 0.87
CA GLY A 334 -20.74 1.01 -0.02
C GLY A 334 -20.54 2.44 -0.55
N ALA A 335 -21.26 3.43 -0.01
CA ALA A 335 -21.08 4.83 -0.40
C ALA A 335 -19.72 5.40 0.03
N ILE A 336 -19.07 4.76 1.01
CA ILE A 336 -17.77 5.14 1.54
C ILE A 336 -17.06 3.89 2.09
N TRP A 337 -15.72 3.83 2.05
CA TRP A 337 -14.96 2.73 2.63
C TRP A 337 -14.99 2.81 4.15
N ARG A 338 -15.90 2.06 4.77
CA ARG A 338 -15.98 1.90 6.22
C ARG A 338 -16.39 0.49 6.59
N LEU A 339 -15.91 0.01 7.72
CA LEU A 339 -16.32 -1.27 8.30
C LEU A 339 -16.78 -1.10 9.75
N SER A 340 -17.96 -1.65 10.08
CA SER A 340 -18.49 -1.69 11.44
C SER A 340 -19.21 -3.03 11.70
N PRO A 341 -19.40 -3.42 12.97
CA PRO A 341 -20.23 -4.56 13.32
C PRO A 341 -21.68 -4.44 12.78
N GLN A 342 -22.34 -5.59 12.60
CA GLN A 342 -23.78 -5.61 12.30
C GLN A 342 -24.58 -4.94 13.43
N THR A 343 -25.65 -4.23 13.06
CA THR A 343 -26.55 -3.62 14.02
C THR A 343 -27.36 -4.70 14.75
N SER A 344 -27.43 -4.62 16.07
CA SER A 344 -28.14 -5.61 16.89
C SER A 344 -29.65 -5.32 16.95
N ALA A 345 -30.43 -6.37 17.20
CA ALA A 345 -31.88 -6.28 17.41
C ALA A 345 -32.26 -5.46 18.67
N GLU A 346 -31.33 -5.28 19.61
CA GLU A 346 -31.50 -4.40 20.78
C GLU A 346 -31.51 -2.92 20.40
N LYS A 347 -30.76 -2.55 19.36
CA LYS A 347 -30.75 -1.19 18.82
C LYS A 347 -31.92 -0.94 17.87
N ILE A 348 -32.28 -1.94 17.08
CA ILE A 348 -33.38 -1.86 16.10
C ILE A 348 -34.24 -3.12 16.20
N SER A 349 -35.44 -2.98 16.75
CA SER A 349 -36.38 -4.09 16.87
C SER A 349 -37.12 -4.34 15.55
N ASN A 350 -37.77 -5.50 15.42
CA ASN A 350 -38.66 -5.77 14.26
C ASN A 350 -39.78 -4.72 14.13
N SER A 351 -40.19 -4.09 15.24
CA SER A 351 -41.25 -3.07 15.22
C SER A 351 -40.80 -1.73 14.63
N ASP A 352 -39.47 -1.49 14.63
CA ASP A 352 -38.83 -0.34 14.00
C ASP A 352 -38.57 -0.56 12.50
N CYS A 353 -38.72 -1.80 12.01
CA CYS A 353 -38.48 -2.16 10.61
C CYS A 353 -39.72 -1.93 9.75
N VAL A 354 -39.50 -1.52 8.50
CA VAL A 354 -40.53 -1.43 7.47
C VAL A 354 -40.88 -2.83 7.02
N GLU A 355 -42.14 -3.23 7.15
CA GLU A 355 -42.63 -4.49 6.58
C GLU A 355 -42.69 -4.35 5.05
N SER A 356 -41.87 -5.12 4.33
CA SER A 356 -41.75 -5.05 2.86
C SER A 356 -43.10 -5.24 2.16
N SER A 357 -43.94 -6.14 2.69
CA SER A 357 -45.32 -6.38 2.21
C SER A 357 -46.27 -5.17 2.29
N LYS A 358 -45.93 -4.14 3.07
CA LYS A 358 -46.72 -2.92 3.23
C LYS A 358 -46.14 -1.72 2.47
N MET A 359 -44.93 -1.86 1.93
CA MET A 359 -44.31 -0.86 1.07
C MET A 359 -44.91 -0.95 -0.33
N ILE A 360 -45.33 0.19 -0.88
CA ILE A 360 -45.94 0.25 -2.21
C ILE A 360 -44.98 0.98 -3.15
N ASN A 361 -44.54 0.31 -4.21
CA ASN A 361 -43.81 0.98 -5.29
C ASN A 361 -44.80 1.84 -6.08
N VAL A 362 -44.65 3.16 -5.98
CA VAL A 362 -45.52 4.16 -6.63
C VAL A 362 -44.84 4.84 -7.82
N SER A 363 -43.73 4.29 -8.31
CA SER A 363 -42.93 4.90 -9.38
C SER A 363 -43.73 5.15 -10.65
N GLU A 364 -44.65 4.24 -11.01
CA GLU A 364 -45.50 4.38 -12.20
C GLU A 364 -46.46 5.57 -12.13
N PHE A 365 -46.73 6.08 -10.92
CA PHE A 365 -47.59 7.24 -10.68
C PHE A 365 -46.82 8.56 -10.64
N VAL A 366 -45.49 8.53 -10.77
CA VAL A 366 -44.64 9.73 -10.83
C VAL A 366 -44.42 10.12 -12.29
N ASP A 367 -44.88 11.31 -12.68
CA ASP A 367 -44.68 11.79 -14.04
C ASP A 367 -43.23 12.30 -14.28
N LYS A 368 -42.91 12.63 -15.54
CA LYS A 368 -41.60 13.19 -15.93
C LYS A 368 -41.23 14.50 -15.22
N ASN A 369 -42.21 15.21 -14.67
CA ASN A 369 -42.00 16.43 -13.91
C ASN A 369 -41.82 16.12 -12.41
N GLY A 370 -41.78 14.86 -11.98
CA GLY A 370 -41.69 14.48 -10.57
C GLY A 370 -42.98 14.75 -9.79
N VAL A 371 -44.13 14.77 -10.45
CA VAL A 371 -45.44 14.91 -9.81
C VAL A 371 -46.05 13.53 -9.60
N LEU A 372 -46.30 13.18 -8.34
CA LEU A 372 -46.97 11.95 -7.93
C LEU A 372 -48.48 12.11 -8.03
N ASN A 373 -49.12 11.29 -8.88
CA ASN A 373 -50.57 11.18 -9.04
C ASN A 373 -51.05 9.82 -8.54
N TRP A 374 -51.03 9.65 -7.22
CA TRP A 374 -51.37 8.40 -6.55
C TRP A 374 -52.43 8.66 -5.49
N LYS A 375 -53.37 7.72 -5.36
CA LYS A 375 -54.39 7.73 -4.31
C LYS A 375 -54.08 6.60 -3.33
N GLU A 376 -53.92 6.96 -2.06
CA GLU A 376 -53.61 6.03 -0.99
C GLU A 376 -54.68 4.94 -0.82
N PRO A 377 -54.28 3.70 -0.52
CA PRO A 377 -55.22 2.59 -0.35
C PRO A 377 -55.89 2.58 1.03
N SER A 378 -55.34 3.28 2.02
CA SER A 378 -55.88 3.32 3.38
C SER A 378 -55.58 4.64 4.10
N ALA A 379 -56.45 4.97 5.06
CA ALA A 379 -56.27 6.13 5.93
C ALA A 379 -55.07 5.91 6.87
N GLY A 380 -54.18 6.90 6.96
CA GLY A 380 -52.97 6.85 7.78
C GLY A 380 -51.89 7.79 7.25
N ASN A 381 -50.76 7.91 7.96
CA ASN A 381 -49.62 8.70 7.49
C ASN A 381 -48.74 7.83 6.60
N TRP A 382 -48.32 8.40 5.47
CA TRP A 382 -47.43 7.76 4.50
C TRP A 382 -46.16 8.58 4.36
N ARG A 383 -45.01 7.93 4.41
CA ARG A 383 -43.73 8.47 3.96
C ARG A 383 -43.60 8.16 2.47
N ILE A 384 -43.57 9.20 1.64
CA ILE A 384 -43.24 9.06 0.23
C ILE A 384 -41.74 9.32 0.09
N ILE A 385 -40.99 8.31 -0.34
CA ILE A 385 -39.54 8.41 -0.53
C ILE A 385 -39.19 8.19 -2.00
N ARG A 386 -38.50 9.17 -2.59
CA ARG A 386 -38.07 9.17 -3.98
C ARG A 386 -36.56 8.91 -4.03
N PHE A 387 -36.18 7.73 -4.53
CA PHE A 387 -34.81 7.36 -4.76
C PHE A 387 -34.39 7.66 -6.19
N GLY A 388 -33.16 8.13 -6.33
CA GLY A 388 -32.47 8.23 -7.60
C GLY A 388 -30.98 8.03 -7.44
N HIS A 389 -30.23 8.36 -8.50
CA HIS A 389 -28.79 8.43 -8.45
C HIS A 389 -28.25 9.68 -9.13
N THR A 390 -27.02 10.01 -8.79
CA THR A 390 -26.26 11.15 -9.31
C THR A 390 -24.76 10.83 -9.29
N SER A 391 -23.94 11.64 -9.95
CA SER A 391 -22.48 11.51 -9.89
C SER A 391 -21.97 11.74 -8.46
N THR A 392 -20.90 11.03 -8.06
CA THR A 392 -20.19 11.30 -6.82
C THR A 392 -19.51 12.68 -6.83
N GLY A 393 -19.14 13.16 -8.02
CA GLY A 393 -18.47 14.44 -8.25
C GLY A 393 -16.95 14.39 -8.13
N HIS A 394 -16.37 13.19 -8.00
CA HIS A 394 -14.90 13.02 -7.99
C HIS A 394 -14.30 13.27 -9.37
N GLU A 395 -13.09 13.81 -9.35
CA GLU A 395 -12.28 14.13 -10.54
C GLU A 395 -10.87 13.56 -10.35
N ASN A 396 -10.14 13.35 -11.45
CA ASN A 396 -8.70 13.11 -11.42
C ASN A 396 -7.98 14.42 -11.03
N ALA A 397 -8.08 14.79 -9.75
CA ALA A 397 -7.89 16.16 -9.26
C ALA A 397 -6.48 16.73 -9.49
N THR A 398 -5.48 15.87 -9.66
CA THR A 398 -4.09 16.26 -9.95
C THR A 398 -3.79 16.40 -11.44
N GLY A 399 -4.77 16.20 -12.33
CA GLY A 399 -4.64 16.46 -13.76
C GLY A 399 -4.49 17.95 -14.10
N GLY A 400 -3.92 18.22 -15.27
CA GLY A 400 -3.89 19.55 -15.88
C GLY A 400 -5.10 19.75 -16.80
N ALA A 401 -4.85 19.97 -18.08
CA ALA A 401 -5.91 20.15 -19.07
C ALA A 401 -6.71 18.84 -19.34
N GLY A 402 -6.17 17.67 -18.97
CA GLY A 402 -6.89 16.39 -18.98
C GLY A 402 -7.70 16.09 -17.72
N LYS A 403 -7.87 17.07 -16.82
CA LYS A 403 -8.73 16.92 -15.64
C LYS A 403 -10.22 16.92 -16.00
N GLY A 404 -10.98 16.02 -15.39
CA GLY A 404 -12.44 16.00 -15.40
C GLY A 404 -12.99 14.91 -14.49
N LEU A 405 -14.27 14.56 -14.66
CA LEU A 405 -14.92 13.59 -13.79
C LEU A 405 -14.29 12.20 -13.92
N GLU A 406 -14.25 11.49 -12.80
CA GLU A 406 -13.88 10.08 -12.72
C GLU A 406 -14.92 9.20 -13.42
N VAL A 407 -14.46 8.24 -14.24
CA VAL A 407 -15.34 7.29 -14.96
C VAL A 407 -16.09 6.36 -14.00
N ASP A 408 -17.32 5.99 -14.35
CA ASP A 408 -18.07 4.92 -13.69
C ASP A 408 -17.30 3.61 -13.74
N LYS A 409 -16.88 3.13 -12.56
CA LYS A 409 -16.04 1.93 -12.41
C LYS A 409 -16.81 0.64 -12.65
N PHE A 410 -18.15 0.66 -12.73
CA PHE A 410 -18.96 -0.53 -12.99
C PHE A 410 -19.34 -0.67 -14.46
N ASN A 411 -19.33 0.43 -15.23
CA ASN A 411 -19.79 0.44 -16.61
C ASN A 411 -18.63 0.20 -17.59
N THR A 412 -18.54 -1.01 -18.14
CA THR A 412 -17.43 -1.38 -19.03
C THR A 412 -17.36 -0.55 -20.33
N GLU A 413 -18.47 0.00 -20.82
CA GLU A 413 -18.47 0.87 -22.00
C GLU A 413 -17.87 2.24 -21.67
N ALA A 414 -18.26 2.83 -20.54
CA ALA A 414 -17.68 4.08 -20.05
C ALA A 414 -16.17 3.93 -19.78
N ILE A 415 -15.76 2.80 -19.19
CA ILE A 415 -14.34 2.49 -18.95
C ILE A 415 -13.56 2.44 -20.27
N ARG A 416 -14.06 1.72 -21.28
CA ARG A 416 -13.41 1.68 -22.61
C ARG A 416 -13.33 3.05 -23.24
N PHE A 417 -14.38 3.86 -23.08
CA PHE A 417 -14.42 5.24 -23.57
C PHE A 417 -13.33 6.09 -22.91
N GLN A 418 -13.20 6.08 -21.58
CA GLN A 418 -12.14 6.78 -20.86
C GLN A 418 -10.74 6.40 -21.37
N LEU A 419 -10.49 5.09 -21.45
CA LEU A 419 -9.18 4.57 -21.86
C LEU A 419 -8.84 4.94 -23.31
N ASP A 420 -9.82 4.92 -24.21
CA ASP A 420 -9.61 5.26 -25.63
C ASP A 420 -9.21 6.73 -25.81
N HIS A 421 -9.73 7.65 -25.00
CA HIS A 421 -9.47 9.09 -25.12
C HIS A 421 -8.12 9.54 -24.54
N TRP A 422 -7.42 8.67 -23.80
CA TRP A 422 -6.09 8.98 -23.24
C TRP A 422 -5.03 7.95 -23.64
N PHE A 423 -5.15 6.70 -23.17
CA PHE A 423 -4.20 5.63 -23.51
C PHE A 423 -4.31 5.24 -24.98
N GLY A 424 -5.54 5.12 -25.51
CA GLY A 424 -5.78 4.88 -26.94
C GLY A 424 -5.23 6.01 -27.81
N GLU A 425 -5.36 7.27 -27.37
CA GLU A 425 -4.81 8.43 -28.07
C GLU A 425 -3.28 8.40 -28.11
N MET A 426 -2.64 8.09 -26.99
CA MET A 426 -1.19 7.88 -26.92
C MET A 426 -0.73 6.82 -27.93
N LEU A 427 -1.45 5.69 -28.05
CA LEU A 427 -1.11 4.66 -29.03
C LEU A 427 -1.26 5.15 -30.49
N ARG A 428 -2.27 5.98 -30.77
CA ARG A 428 -2.47 6.59 -32.09
C ARG A 428 -1.35 7.58 -32.42
N ILE A 429 -0.96 8.42 -31.47
CA ILE A 429 0.15 9.38 -31.61
C ILE A 429 1.48 8.67 -31.84
N ALA A 430 1.77 7.63 -31.09
CA ALA A 430 3.00 6.85 -31.25
C ALA A 430 3.04 6.06 -32.57
N GLY A 431 1.88 5.60 -33.04
CA GLY A 431 1.77 4.66 -34.14
C GLY A 431 2.21 3.24 -33.74
N PRO A 432 1.80 2.21 -34.50
CA PRO A 432 1.96 0.81 -34.11
C PRO A 432 3.42 0.37 -34.01
N GLU A 433 4.31 0.90 -34.86
CA GLU A 433 5.71 0.49 -34.85
C GLU A 433 6.43 0.96 -33.59
N LEU A 434 6.39 2.26 -33.30
CA LEU A 434 7.07 2.85 -32.15
C LEU A 434 6.46 2.34 -30.84
N ALA A 435 5.13 2.35 -30.72
CA ALA A 435 4.44 1.87 -29.53
C ALA A 435 4.83 0.42 -29.19
N SER A 436 4.89 -0.46 -30.20
CA SER A 436 5.25 -1.87 -30.01
C SER A 436 6.68 -2.08 -29.50
N LYS A 437 7.59 -1.13 -29.72
CA LYS A 437 8.98 -1.19 -29.23
C LYS A 437 9.12 -0.63 -27.82
N VAL A 438 8.42 0.48 -27.52
CA VAL A 438 8.67 1.27 -26.31
C VAL A 438 7.63 1.11 -25.21
N VAL A 439 6.35 1.07 -25.54
CA VAL A 439 5.27 0.97 -24.56
C VAL A 439 5.15 -0.49 -24.14
N LYS A 440 5.28 -0.75 -22.84
CA LYS A 440 5.28 -2.12 -22.30
C LYS A 440 4.32 -2.34 -21.15
N ILE A 441 3.83 -1.27 -20.53
CA ILE A 441 2.96 -1.36 -19.36
C ILE A 441 1.82 -0.34 -19.49
N LEU A 442 0.57 -0.80 -19.36
CA LEU A 442 -0.54 0.03 -18.90
C LEU A 442 -0.51 -0.02 -17.38
N HIS A 443 -0.47 1.13 -16.73
CA HIS A 443 -0.33 1.22 -15.28
C HIS A 443 -1.53 1.91 -14.64
N MET A 444 -2.10 1.31 -13.60
CA MET A 444 -3.09 1.94 -12.73
C MET A 444 -2.44 2.26 -11.37
N ASP A 445 -2.50 3.52 -10.96
CA ASP A 445 -1.97 3.96 -9.66
C ASP A 445 -2.91 3.54 -8.50
N SER A 446 -2.60 3.92 -7.27
CA SER A 446 -3.52 3.74 -6.12
C SER A 446 -4.80 4.57 -6.28
N TRP A 447 -5.85 4.26 -5.52
CA TRP A 447 -7.19 4.85 -5.71
C TRP A 447 -7.46 6.05 -4.79
N GLU A 448 -7.73 7.24 -5.37
CA GLU A 448 -8.09 8.50 -4.67
C GLU A 448 -9.47 9.06 -5.12
N CYS A 449 -10.40 8.22 -5.57
CA CYS A 449 -11.69 8.65 -6.14
C CYS A 449 -12.94 8.36 -5.29
N GLY A 450 -12.74 8.13 -3.98
CA GLY A 450 -13.80 7.76 -3.05
C GLY A 450 -14.40 6.40 -3.38
N SER A 451 -15.70 6.23 -3.08
CA SER A 451 -16.45 5.00 -3.39
C SER A 451 -17.69 5.30 -4.24
N GLN A 452 -18.21 4.26 -4.91
CA GLN A 452 -19.48 4.31 -5.63
C GLN A 452 -20.35 3.12 -5.26
N ASN A 453 -21.67 3.32 -5.22
CA ASN A 453 -22.63 2.26 -4.86
C ASN A 453 -23.81 2.13 -5.84
N TRP A 454 -23.71 2.75 -7.01
CA TRP A 454 -24.67 2.59 -8.08
C TRP A 454 -24.01 2.65 -9.45
N SER A 455 -24.76 2.27 -10.48
CA SER A 455 -24.45 2.44 -11.91
C SER A 455 -25.72 2.10 -12.69
N SER A 456 -25.82 2.51 -13.95
CA SER A 456 -26.91 2.07 -14.83
C SER A 456 -26.98 0.55 -15.00
N VAL A 457 -25.86 -0.17 -14.81
CA VAL A 457 -25.80 -1.64 -14.90
C VAL A 457 -25.97 -2.34 -13.53
N PHE A 458 -25.98 -1.59 -12.41
CA PHE A 458 -25.85 -2.18 -11.08
C PHE A 458 -27.02 -3.09 -10.71
N ARG A 459 -28.27 -2.68 -11.01
CA ARG A 459 -29.46 -3.48 -10.69
C ARG A 459 -29.44 -4.85 -11.37
N ASP A 460 -29.09 -4.88 -12.66
CA ASP A 460 -29.05 -6.11 -13.44
C ASP A 460 -27.90 -7.01 -13.00
N GLU A 461 -26.72 -6.44 -12.77
CA GLU A 461 -25.56 -7.16 -12.22
C GLU A 461 -25.86 -7.74 -10.83
N PHE A 462 -26.47 -6.94 -9.94
CA PHE A 462 -26.90 -7.39 -8.63
C PHE A 462 -27.87 -8.57 -8.73
N LYS A 463 -28.90 -8.45 -9.57
CA LYS A 463 -29.90 -9.50 -9.76
C LYS A 463 -29.28 -10.78 -10.32
N ASN A 464 -28.39 -10.66 -11.30
CA ASN A 464 -27.69 -11.80 -11.90
C ASN A 464 -26.79 -12.53 -10.90
N ARG A 465 -26.12 -11.79 -10.02
CA ARG A 465 -25.11 -12.33 -9.11
C ARG A 465 -25.67 -12.77 -7.76
N ARG A 466 -26.77 -12.14 -7.29
CA ARG A 466 -27.38 -12.36 -5.97
C ARG A 466 -28.74 -13.06 -6.03
N GLY A 467 -29.40 -13.07 -7.19
CA GLY A 467 -30.64 -13.83 -7.42
C GLY A 467 -31.94 -13.12 -7.04
N TYR A 468 -31.89 -11.84 -6.64
CA TYR A 468 -33.07 -11.03 -6.31
C TYR A 468 -32.88 -9.56 -6.69
N ASP A 469 -33.95 -8.77 -6.68
CA ASP A 469 -33.91 -7.36 -7.11
C ASP A 469 -33.60 -6.43 -5.93
N ILE A 470 -32.54 -5.62 -6.04
CA ILE A 470 -32.18 -4.64 -5.01
C ILE A 470 -33.25 -3.56 -4.84
N VAL A 471 -34.07 -3.29 -5.87
CA VAL A 471 -35.13 -2.26 -5.79
C VAL A 471 -36.16 -2.60 -4.72
N ASP A 472 -36.45 -3.89 -4.49
CA ASP A 472 -37.38 -4.33 -3.45
C ASP A 472 -36.89 -4.01 -2.02
N TYR A 473 -35.59 -3.71 -1.89
CA TYR A 473 -34.95 -3.40 -0.61
C TYR A 473 -34.29 -2.02 -0.59
N LEU A 474 -34.52 -1.17 -1.60
CA LEU A 474 -33.80 0.11 -1.78
C LEU A 474 -33.75 1.03 -0.54
N PRO A 475 -34.78 1.08 0.35
CA PRO A 475 -34.69 1.83 1.60
C PRO A 475 -33.50 1.51 2.51
N VAL A 476 -32.94 0.29 2.46
CA VAL A 476 -31.76 -0.04 3.27
C VAL A 476 -30.54 0.80 2.88
N MET A 477 -30.47 1.28 1.62
CA MET A 477 -29.41 2.19 1.16
C MET A 477 -29.47 3.56 1.86
N ALA A 478 -30.64 3.95 2.37
CA ALA A 478 -30.85 5.14 3.20
C ALA A 478 -30.75 4.84 4.71
N GLY A 479 -30.36 3.62 5.08
CA GLY A 479 -30.31 3.17 6.47
C GLY A 479 -31.67 2.81 7.07
N ILE A 480 -32.74 2.76 6.27
CA ILE A 480 -34.09 2.41 6.75
C ILE A 480 -34.20 0.88 6.78
N PRO A 481 -34.36 0.25 7.97
CA PRO A 481 -34.39 -1.19 8.08
C PRO A 481 -35.70 -1.79 7.53
N ILE A 482 -35.59 -2.91 6.81
CA ILE A 482 -36.70 -3.63 6.17
C ILE A 482 -36.82 -5.03 6.78
N ASP A 483 -38.06 -5.43 7.09
CA ASP A 483 -38.51 -6.68 7.70
C ASP A 483 -37.91 -6.99 9.09
N ASN A 484 -36.59 -7.12 9.17
CA ASN A 484 -35.80 -7.21 10.39
C ASN A 484 -34.36 -6.76 10.11
N ILE A 485 -33.61 -6.46 11.18
CA ILE A 485 -32.25 -5.94 11.03
C ILE A 485 -31.29 -6.93 10.36
N GLU A 486 -31.45 -8.24 10.59
CA GLU A 486 -30.63 -9.28 9.96
C GLU A 486 -30.80 -9.31 8.44
N THR A 487 -32.04 -9.18 7.96
CA THR A 487 -32.36 -9.12 6.52
C THR A 487 -31.72 -7.89 5.89
N SER A 488 -31.81 -6.74 6.55
CA SER A 488 -31.23 -5.49 6.06
C SER A 488 -29.70 -5.55 5.98
N GLU A 489 -29.04 -6.11 6.99
CA GLU A 489 -27.58 -6.31 7.00
C GLU A 489 -27.13 -7.29 5.92
N LYS A 490 -27.89 -8.36 5.65
CA LYS A 490 -27.63 -9.31 4.56
C LYS A 490 -27.75 -8.64 3.18
N VAL A 491 -28.78 -7.81 2.97
CA VAL A 491 -28.91 -7.05 1.70
C VAL A 491 -27.75 -6.08 1.52
N LEU A 492 -27.40 -5.32 2.56
CA LEU A 492 -26.27 -4.38 2.50
C LEU A 492 -24.94 -5.10 2.29
N TYR A 493 -24.78 -6.31 2.84
CA TYR A 493 -23.65 -7.18 2.53
C TYR A 493 -23.60 -7.53 1.03
N ASP A 494 -24.72 -7.98 0.46
CA ASP A 494 -24.80 -8.34 -0.96
C ASP A 494 -24.55 -7.14 -1.89
N VAL A 495 -24.93 -5.92 -1.47
CA VAL A 495 -24.57 -4.68 -2.16
C VAL A 495 -23.05 -4.51 -2.20
N ARG A 496 -22.39 -4.59 -1.04
CA ARG A 496 -20.93 -4.48 -0.93
C ARG A 496 -20.22 -5.58 -1.73
N LYS A 497 -20.68 -6.83 -1.65
CA LYS A 497 -20.12 -7.93 -2.43
C LYS A 497 -20.24 -7.69 -3.94
N THR A 498 -21.38 -7.18 -4.39
CA THR A 498 -21.58 -6.83 -5.81
C THR A 498 -20.66 -5.69 -6.24
N ILE A 499 -20.49 -4.64 -5.43
CA ILE A 499 -19.53 -3.56 -5.70
C ILE A 499 -18.11 -4.13 -5.86
N SER A 500 -17.64 -4.94 -4.90
CA SER A 500 -16.31 -5.54 -4.94
C SER A 500 -16.09 -6.40 -6.20
N GLU A 501 -17.06 -7.21 -6.56
CA GLU A 501 -17.00 -8.06 -7.77
C GLU A 501 -17.00 -7.23 -9.06
N LEU A 502 -17.77 -6.13 -9.12
CA LEU A 502 -17.79 -5.23 -10.29
C LEU A 502 -16.49 -4.44 -10.43
N VAL A 503 -15.89 -3.97 -9.33
CA VAL A 503 -14.54 -3.36 -9.39
C VAL A 503 -13.56 -4.34 -10.02
N ALA A 504 -13.51 -5.59 -9.54
CA ALA A 504 -12.60 -6.58 -10.09
C ALA A 504 -12.94 -6.95 -11.54
N ASP A 505 -14.15 -7.44 -11.80
CA ASP A 505 -14.51 -8.03 -13.09
C ASP A 505 -14.75 -6.98 -14.18
N ASN A 506 -15.40 -5.86 -13.87
CA ASN A 506 -15.74 -4.86 -14.87
C ASN A 506 -14.61 -3.86 -15.08
N PHE A 507 -14.07 -3.25 -14.01
CA PHE A 507 -12.97 -2.28 -14.17
C PHE A 507 -11.65 -2.99 -14.52
N PHE A 508 -11.11 -3.79 -13.61
CA PHE A 508 -9.81 -4.42 -13.81
C PHE A 508 -9.82 -5.47 -14.93
N GLY A 509 -10.90 -6.23 -15.08
CA GLY A 509 -11.07 -7.14 -16.23
C GLY A 509 -11.05 -6.40 -17.57
N THR A 510 -11.72 -5.25 -17.68
CA THR A 510 -11.69 -4.43 -18.91
C THR A 510 -10.30 -3.87 -19.19
N LEU A 511 -9.58 -3.39 -18.16
CA LEU A 511 -8.21 -2.89 -18.34
C LEU A 511 -7.25 -4.00 -18.76
N ALA A 512 -7.36 -5.19 -18.17
CA ALA A 512 -6.57 -6.35 -18.57
C ALA A 512 -6.82 -6.73 -20.03
N ASP A 513 -8.08 -6.70 -20.48
CA ASP A 513 -8.43 -6.92 -21.88
C ASP A 513 -7.83 -5.87 -22.83
N ILE A 514 -7.84 -4.59 -22.43
CA ILE A 514 -7.22 -3.50 -23.20
C ILE A 514 -5.70 -3.68 -23.26
N ALA A 515 -5.06 -3.95 -22.13
CA ALA A 515 -3.62 -4.20 -22.05
C ALA A 515 -3.20 -5.36 -22.96
N LYS A 516 -3.96 -6.47 -22.91
CA LYS A 516 -3.76 -7.63 -23.79
C LYS A 516 -3.90 -7.28 -25.27
N LYS A 517 -4.92 -6.51 -25.65
CA LYS A 517 -5.12 -6.05 -27.04
C LYS A 517 -3.99 -5.14 -27.51
N ALA A 518 -3.44 -4.32 -26.63
CA ALA A 518 -2.30 -3.45 -26.90
C ALA A 518 -0.93 -4.18 -26.80
N ASN A 519 -0.92 -5.48 -26.47
CA ASN A 519 0.29 -6.28 -26.24
C ASN A 519 1.24 -5.66 -25.19
N VAL A 520 0.66 -5.12 -24.12
CA VAL A 520 1.37 -4.59 -22.95
C VAL A 520 1.00 -5.37 -21.70
N LYS A 521 1.84 -5.27 -20.67
CA LYS A 521 1.54 -5.78 -19.35
C LYS A 521 0.64 -4.82 -18.59
N PHE A 522 -0.17 -5.35 -17.68
CA PHE A 522 -0.97 -4.54 -16.78
C PHE A 522 -0.36 -4.51 -15.38
N SER A 523 0.05 -3.33 -14.91
CA SER A 523 0.41 -3.11 -13.51
C SER A 523 -0.67 -2.33 -12.78
N SER A 524 -0.86 -2.61 -11.50
CA SER A 524 -1.78 -1.87 -10.65
C SER A 524 -1.27 -1.81 -9.22
N GLU A 525 -1.49 -0.68 -8.57
CA GLU A 525 -1.45 -0.55 -7.12
C GLU A 525 -2.79 -0.95 -6.47
N ASN A 526 -3.10 -0.39 -5.30
CA ASN A 526 -4.18 -0.80 -4.41
C ASN A 526 -5.49 -0.01 -4.58
N VAL A 527 -6.61 -0.71 -4.35
CA VAL A 527 -7.98 -0.16 -4.34
C VAL A 527 -8.40 0.27 -2.93
N ALA A 528 -7.99 -0.50 -1.92
CA ALA A 528 -8.19 -0.14 -0.53
C ALA A 528 -7.19 0.96 -0.12
N PRO A 529 -7.50 1.82 0.88
CA PRO A 529 -8.70 1.82 1.71
C PRO A 529 -9.70 2.94 1.32
N THR A 530 -9.91 3.22 0.03
CA THR A 530 -10.77 4.33 -0.42
C THR A 530 -12.05 3.87 -1.11
N MET A 531 -11.95 2.94 -2.06
CA MET A 531 -13.09 2.34 -2.74
C MET A 531 -13.52 1.05 -2.05
N MET A 532 -14.82 0.87 -1.83
CA MET A 532 -15.36 -0.35 -1.25
C MET A 532 -14.96 -1.58 -2.10
N SER A 533 -14.17 -2.49 -1.53
CA SER A 533 -13.68 -3.70 -2.20
C SER A 533 -13.21 -4.77 -1.20
N ASP A 534 -13.00 -5.98 -1.72
CA ASP A 534 -11.90 -6.87 -1.29
C ASP A 534 -10.61 -6.38 -1.94
N GLY A 535 -9.67 -5.89 -1.12
CA GLY A 535 -8.41 -5.29 -1.54
C GLY A 535 -7.45 -6.24 -2.27
N LEU A 536 -7.66 -7.56 -2.21
CA LEU A 536 -6.82 -8.52 -2.94
C LEU A 536 -7.40 -8.92 -4.30
N LEU A 537 -8.72 -8.77 -4.49
CA LEU A 537 -9.44 -9.44 -5.58
C LEU A 537 -9.04 -8.95 -6.98
N HIS A 538 -8.68 -7.67 -7.14
CA HIS A 538 -8.32 -7.13 -8.45
C HIS A 538 -7.01 -7.70 -8.99
N PHE A 539 -6.08 -8.12 -8.12
CA PHE A 539 -4.78 -8.65 -8.54
C PHE A 539 -4.87 -9.92 -9.40
N LYS A 540 -6.03 -10.62 -9.40
CA LYS A 540 -6.26 -11.74 -10.33
C LYS A 540 -6.11 -11.31 -11.81
N TYR A 541 -6.48 -10.08 -12.15
CA TYR A 541 -6.41 -9.51 -13.51
C TYR A 541 -5.10 -8.75 -13.82
N VAL A 542 -4.25 -8.53 -12.82
CA VAL A 542 -3.04 -7.70 -12.95
C VAL A 542 -1.84 -8.60 -13.25
N ASP A 543 -0.96 -8.22 -14.19
CA ASP A 543 0.30 -8.93 -14.45
C ASP A 543 1.35 -8.60 -13.37
N TYR A 544 1.41 -7.33 -12.96
CA TYR A 544 2.39 -6.77 -12.02
C TYR A 544 1.70 -6.06 -10.84
N PRO A 545 1.30 -6.79 -9.79
CA PRO A 545 0.86 -6.21 -8.53
C PRO A 545 1.91 -5.25 -7.98
N SER A 546 1.49 -4.10 -7.46
CA SER A 546 2.39 -3.04 -7.01
C SER A 546 2.00 -2.58 -5.60
N GLY A 547 2.96 -2.58 -4.67
CA GLY A 547 2.80 -1.98 -3.34
C GLY A 547 3.46 -0.60 -3.26
N GLU A 548 3.46 0.02 -2.09
CA GLU A 548 4.04 1.35 -1.89
C GLU A 548 4.71 1.44 -0.51
N PHE A 549 5.88 2.09 -0.43
CA PHE A 549 6.53 2.36 0.85
C PHE A 549 7.24 3.71 0.87
N TRP A 550 7.19 4.36 2.03
CA TRP A 550 7.62 5.74 2.17
C TRP A 550 8.91 5.91 2.98
N LEU A 551 9.68 6.93 2.63
CA LEU A 551 10.82 7.42 3.38
C LEU A 551 10.36 8.50 4.36
N LYS A 552 10.77 8.38 5.64
CA LYS A 552 10.59 9.40 6.70
C LYS A 552 9.15 9.97 6.82
N SER A 553 8.13 9.21 6.44
CA SER A 553 6.75 9.72 6.32
C SER A 553 5.72 8.79 6.98
N PRO A 554 5.81 8.50 8.29
CA PRO A 554 4.97 7.50 8.96
C PRO A 554 3.46 7.77 8.90
N THR A 555 3.05 9.01 8.62
CA THR A 555 1.62 9.35 8.45
C THR A 555 1.06 8.91 7.10
N HIS A 556 1.92 8.84 6.07
CA HIS A 556 1.55 8.54 4.69
C HIS A 556 2.06 7.19 4.21
N ASP A 557 2.99 6.56 4.95
CA ASP A 557 3.42 5.20 4.65
C ASP A 557 2.22 4.24 4.59
N LYS A 558 2.27 3.30 3.65
CA LYS A 558 1.17 2.36 3.32
C LYS A 558 1.60 0.89 3.49
N PRO A 559 1.97 0.46 4.71
CA PRO A 559 2.42 -0.90 4.93
C PRO A 559 1.40 -1.98 4.57
N ASN A 560 0.10 -1.72 4.67
CA ASN A 560 -0.92 -2.69 4.30
C ASN A 560 -1.12 -2.76 2.77
N ASP A 561 -0.88 -1.67 2.04
CA ASP A 561 -0.81 -1.68 0.56
C ASP A 561 0.35 -2.56 0.07
N MET A 562 1.46 -2.58 0.81
CA MET A 562 2.58 -3.49 0.54
C MET A 562 2.17 -4.96 0.70
N LEU A 563 1.50 -5.30 1.80
CA LEU A 563 1.03 -6.66 2.06
C LEU A 563 -0.09 -7.10 1.13
N ASP A 564 -0.94 -6.18 0.68
CA ASP A 564 -1.98 -6.44 -0.32
C ASP A 564 -1.36 -6.86 -1.66
N ALA A 565 -0.38 -6.11 -2.15
CA ALA A 565 0.31 -6.42 -3.40
C ALA A 565 1.14 -7.70 -3.32
N ILE A 566 1.83 -7.94 -2.20
CA ILE A 566 2.64 -9.16 -2.00
C ILE A 566 1.72 -10.38 -1.91
N SER A 567 0.72 -10.33 -1.05
CA SER A 567 -0.24 -11.43 -0.86
C SER A 567 -1.00 -11.70 -2.14
N GLY A 568 -1.55 -10.67 -2.78
CA GLY A 568 -2.24 -10.77 -4.07
C GLY A 568 -1.33 -11.35 -5.17
N GLY A 569 -0.06 -10.94 -5.21
CA GLY A 569 0.94 -11.49 -6.11
C GLY A 569 1.20 -12.97 -5.87
N HIS A 570 1.41 -13.39 -4.63
CA HIS A 570 1.68 -14.79 -4.30
C HIS A 570 0.47 -15.70 -4.56
N ILE A 571 -0.72 -15.33 -4.06
CA ILE A 571 -1.91 -16.19 -4.16
C ILE A 571 -2.42 -16.33 -5.61
N TYR A 572 -2.28 -15.28 -6.42
CA TYR A 572 -2.66 -15.31 -7.85
C TYR A 572 -1.50 -15.61 -8.80
N GLY A 573 -0.33 -15.94 -8.27
CA GLY A 573 0.80 -16.47 -9.03
C GLY A 573 1.51 -15.52 -9.94
N LYS A 574 1.72 -14.29 -9.49
CA LYS A 574 2.44 -13.25 -10.20
C LYS A 574 3.91 -13.31 -9.81
N ASP A 575 4.76 -13.54 -10.80
CA ASP A 575 6.20 -13.72 -10.55
C ASP A 575 6.91 -12.40 -10.22
N ILE A 576 6.37 -11.29 -10.69
CA ILE A 576 6.91 -9.94 -10.43
C ILE A 576 5.92 -9.16 -9.58
N ILE A 577 6.43 -8.66 -8.45
CA ILE A 577 5.70 -7.80 -7.52
C ILE A 577 6.49 -6.50 -7.43
N GLN A 578 5.86 -5.43 -7.89
CA GLN A 578 6.49 -4.11 -7.93
C GLN A 578 6.28 -3.33 -6.64
N ALA A 579 7.02 -2.24 -6.48
CA ALA A 579 6.70 -1.25 -5.47
C ALA A 579 7.07 0.17 -5.90
N GLU A 580 6.18 1.12 -5.61
CA GLU A 580 6.50 2.54 -5.50
C GLU A 580 7.47 2.72 -4.34
N ALA A 581 8.69 3.12 -4.65
CA ALA A 581 9.79 3.10 -3.72
C ALA A 581 10.25 4.50 -3.32
N PHE A 582 10.33 4.73 -2.01
CA PHE A 582 10.94 5.90 -1.37
C PHE A 582 10.15 7.21 -1.52
N THR A 583 8.84 7.14 -1.61
CA THR A 583 7.97 8.32 -1.58
C THR A 583 8.21 9.08 -0.27
N GLU A 584 8.42 10.39 -0.35
CA GLU A 584 8.81 11.19 0.83
C GLU A 584 7.97 12.45 0.90
N LEU A 585 7.16 12.58 1.95
CA LEU A 585 6.20 13.67 2.10
C LEU A 585 6.87 15.06 2.12
N ARG A 586 8.04 15.17 2.74
CA ARG A 586 8.84 16.40 2.79
C ARG A 586 10.31 16.04 2.72
N MET A 587 10.93 16.40 1.61
CA MET A 587 12.36 16.21 1.38
C MET A 587 13.20 17.24 2.14
N ASP A 588 14.31 16.80 2.72
CA ASP A 588 15.31 17.65 3.41
C ASP A 588 16.62 17.79 2.58
N TRP A 589 16.66 17.21 1.38
CA TRP A 589 17.82 17.22 0.48
C TRP A 589 19.06 16.53 1.07
N ASP A 590 18.84 15.66 2.04
CA ASP A 590 19.86 14.86 2.74
C ASP A 590 19.87 13.40 2.26
N GLU A 591 19.00 13.05 1.32
CA GLU A 591 18.77 11.68 0.87
C GLU A 591 19.90 11.25 -0.06
N HIS A 592 20.47 10.06 0.21
CA HIS A 592 21.52 9.47 -0.61
C HIS A 592 21.47 7.94 -0.48
N PRO A 593 21.99 7.16 -1.45
CA PRO A 593 21.92 5.70 -1.43
C PRO A 593 22.20 4.98 -0.11
N GLY A 594 23.15 5.48 0.69
CA GLY A 594 23.51 4.88 1.98
C GLY A 594 22.35 4.86 2.99
N ASN A 595 21.58 5.95 3.10
CA ASN A 595 20.46 6.04 4.04
C ASN A 595 19.13 5.48 3.51
N LEU A 596 19.09 5.09 2.22
CA LEU A 596 17.95 4.43 1.59
C LEU A 596 18.00 2.90 1.71
N LYS A 597 19.20 2.34 1.89
CA LYS A 597 19.46 0.90 1.74
C LYS A 597 18.63 0.02 2.67
N THR A 598 18.58 0.32 3.96
CA THR A 598 17.86 -0.54 4.92
C THR A 598 16.36 -0.54 4.68
N LEU A 599 15.79 0.58 4.22
CA LEU A 599 14.39 0.68 3.79
C LEU A 599 14.10 -0.16 2.54
N ALA A 600 15.00 -0.12 1.56
CA ALA A 600 14.92 -1.01 0.40
C ALA A 600 14.93 -2.49 0.84
N ASP A 601 15.89 -2.85 1.70
CA ASP A 601 16.16 -4.22 2.09
C ASP A 601 15.02 -4.86 2.89
N ARG A 602 14.41 -4.13 3.84
CA ARG A 602 13.28 -4.69 4.59
C ARG A 602 12.05 -4.90 3.72
N ASN A 603 11.83 -4.08 2.69
CA ASN A 603 10.74 -4.29 1.74
C ASN A 603 11.02 -5.47 0.80
N TYR A 604 12.27 -5.65 0.35
CA TYR A 604 12.68 -6.89 -0.34
C TYR A 604 12.43 -8.14 0.52
N ALA A 605 12.65 -8.06 1.83
CA ALA A 605 12.37 -9.16 2.76
C ALA A 605 10.86 -9.44 2.94
N LEU A 606 10.00 -8.44 2.74
CA LEU A 606 8.54 -8.65 2.75
C LEU A 606 8.08 -9.47 1.54
N GLY A 607 8.67 -9.26 0.36
CA GLY A 607 8.38 -10.09 -0.83
C GLY A 607 8.43 -9.38 -2.18
N ILE A 608 8.55 -8.05 -2.21
CA ILE A 608 8.70 -7.32 -3.48
C ILE A 608 9.98 -7.71 -4.20
N ASN A 609 9.97 -7.57 -5.53
CA ASN A 609 11.14 -7.91 -6.34
C ASN A 609 11.35 -7.01 -7.57
N ARG A 610 10.66 -5.87 -7.69
CA ARG A 610 10.98 -4.83 -8.69
C ARG A 610 10.53 -3.43 -8.28
N PHE A 611 11.46 -2.53 -7.99
CA PHE A 611 11.13 -1.13 -7.72
C PHE A 611 10.76 -0.34 -8.97
N PHE A 612 9.87 0.62 -8.78
CA PHE A 612 9.90 1.88 -9.51
C PHE A 612 10.12 3.02 -8.50
N TYR A 613 11.15 3.84 -8.71
CA TYR A 613 11.50 4.90 -7.77
C TYR A 613 10.53 6.08 -7.88
N HIS A 614 9.97 6.49 -6.74
CA HIS A 614 9.28 7.76 -6.56
C HIS A 614 10.30 8.80 -6.07
N VAL A 615 10.65 9.82 -6.85
CA VAL A 615 10.21 10.12 -8.22
C VAL A 615 11.31 10.77 -9.04
N PHE A 616 11.36 10.44 -10.33
CA PHE A 616 12.14 11.19 -11.32
C PHE A 616 11.25 12.30 -11.86
N VAL A 617 11.46 13.56 -11.46
CA VAL A 617 10.70 14.68 -12.01
C VAL A 617 11.39 15.23 -13.26
N HIS A 618 10.63 15.46 -14.32
CA HIS A 618 11.13 16.10 -15.53
C HIS A 618 11.56 17.54 -15.21
N ASN A 619 12.84 17.82 -15.43
CA ASN A 619 13.37 19.18 -15.39
C ASN A 619 13.50 19.71 -16.84
N PRO A 620 12.70 20.68 -17.29
CA PRO A 620 12.76 21.16 -18.68
C PRO A 620 13.98 22.03 -18.97
N TRP A 621 14.71 22.48 -17.94
CA TRP A 621 15.87 23.36 -18.06
C TRP A 621 17.19 22.61 -17.88
N ILE A 622 18.19 22.92 -18.70
CA ILE A 622 19.53 22.32 -18.58
C ILE A 622 20.44 23.15 -17.65
N ASP A 623 20.11 24.43 -17.47
CA ASP A 623 20.83 25.45 -16.72
C ASP A 623 20.33 25.69 -15.30
N ARG A 624 19.23 25.03 -14.86
CA ARG A 624 18.68 25.16 -13.50
C ARG A 624 18.84 23.88 -12.70
N LYS A 625 19.46 23.97 -11.52
CA LYS A 625 19.72 22.83 -10.61
C LYS A 625 19.40 23.20 -9.16
N PRO A 626 18.85 22.30 -8.33
CA PRO A 626 18.42 20.93 -8.66
C PRO A 626 17.21 20.89 -9.62
N GLY A 627 16.48 21.99 -9.78
CA GLY A 627 15.43 22.11 -10.79
C GLY A 627 14.04 21.77 -10.29
N MET A 628 13.18 21.35 -11.22
CA MET A 628 11.78 20.99 -10.95
C MET A 628 11.67 19.83 -9.96
N THR A 629 10.66 19.89 -9.08
CA THR A 629 10.27 18.83 -8.13
C THR A 629 8.75 18.69 -8.08
N LEU A 630 8.25 17.67 -7.38
CA LEU A 630 6.83 17.54 -7.00
C LEU A 630 6.52 18.41 -5.77
N ASP A 631 6.71 19.72 -5.90
CA ASP A 631 6.45 20.73 -4.86
C ASP A 631 7.08 20.38 -3.47
N GLY A 632 8.26 19.74 -3.48
CA GLY A 632 8.99 19.32 -2.27
C GLY A 632 8.68 17.91 -1.74
N ILE A 633 7.85 17.13 -2.43
CA ILE A 633 7.69 15.69 -2.22
C ILE A 633 8.85 14.96 -2.93
N GLY A 634 9.53 14.08 -2.21
CA GLY A 634 10.65 13.27 -2.69
C GLY A 634 10.24 11.82 -3.00
N THR A 635 11.19 10.92 -3.20
CA THR A 635 12.63 11.17 -3.21
C THR A 635 13.05 11.86 -4.51
N PHE A 636 14.01 12.79 -4.46
CA PHE A 636 14.54 13.45 -5.67
C PHE A 636 15.52 12.53 -6.43
N PHE A 637 14.97 11.66 -7.28
CA PHE A 637 15.70 10.71 -8.11
C PHE A 637 15.77 11.17 -9.57
N GLN A 638 16.43 12.30 -9.82
CA GLN A 638 16.58 12.82 -11.19
C GLN A 638 18.02 13.24 -11.51
N ARG A 639 18.27 13.49 -12.80
CA ARG A 639 19.61 13.71 -13.39
C ARG A 639 20.45 14.81 -12.72
N ASP A 640 19.79 15.79 -12.10
CA ASP A 640 20.42 16.96 -11.47
C ASP A 640 20.75 16.73 -9.99
N GLN A 641 20.53 15.53 -9.46
CA GLN A 641 21.01 15.15 -8.13
C GLN A 641 22.54 15.08 -8.14
N THR A 642 23.20 15.64 -7.11
CA THR A 642 24.67 15.70 -7.00
C THR A 642 25.30 14.33 -7.21
N TRP A 643 24.70 13.30 -6.61
CA TRP A 643 25.18 11.93 -6.65
C TRP A 643 24.60 11.08 -7.78
N TRP A 644 23.86 11.62 -8.76
CA TRP A 644 23.21 10.80 -9.80
C TRP A 644 24.17 9.82 -10.49
N LYS A 645 25.35 10.29 -10.92
CA LYS A 645 26.37 9.47 -11.60
C LYS A 645 26.96 8.38 -10.70
N PRO A 646 27.56 8.69 -9.53
CA PRO A 646 28.05 7.66 -8.61
C PRO A 646 26.92 6.80 -8.00
N GLY A 647 25.69 7.31 -7.98
CA GLY A 647 24.48 6.63 -7.53
C GLY A 647 24.10 5.42 -8.38
N LYS A 648 24.64 5.29 -9.59
CA LYS A 648 24.52 4.05 -10.40
C LYS A 648 24.87 2.79 -9.60
N ALA A 649 25.82 2.86 -8.67
CA ALA A 649 26.20 1.73 -7.83
C ALA A 649 25.06 1.20 -6.95
N PHE A 650 24.11 2.07 -6.55
CA PHE A 650 22.89 1.67 -5.84
C PHE A 650 21.88 1.01 -6.77
N PHE A 651 21.68 1.56 -7.96
CA PHE A 651 20.77 1.00 -8.95
C PHE A 651 21.24 -0.39 -9.42
N ASP A 652 22.56 -0.58 -9.59
CA ASP A 652 23.17 -1.89 -9.88
C ASP A 652 22.96 -2.88 -8.72
N TYR A 653 23.07 -2.42 -7.47
CA TYR A 653 22.74 -3.22 -6.29
C TYR A 653 21.28 -3.66 -6.31
N CYS A 654 20.33 -2.74 -6.50
CA CYS A 654 18.91 -3.08 -6.58
C CYS A 654 18.63 -4.06 -7.72
N GLN A 655 19.20 -3.83 -8.92
CA GLN A 655 19.04 -4.73 -10.07
C GLN A 655 19.49 -6.17 -9.73
N ARG A 656 20.63 -6.34 -9.07
CA ARG A 656 21.16 -7.67 -8.68
C ARG A 656 20.31 -8.33 -7.60
N VAL A 657 19.82 -7.56 -6.63
CA VAL A 657 18.90 -8.07 -5.60
C VAL A 657 17.60 -8.53 -6.25
N GLN A 658 16.99 -7.70 -7.10
CA GLN A 658 15.78 -8.02 -7.87
C GLN A 658 15.98 -9.27 -8.72
N PHE A 659 17.12 -9.42 -9.40
CA PHE A 659 17.42 -10.61 -10.19
C PHE A 659 17.37 -11.89 -9.36
N GLN A 660 18.01 -11.93 -8.18
CA GLN A 660 17.95 -13.10 -7.31
C GLN A 660 16.54 -13.31 -6.74
N LEU A 661 15.83 -12.23 -6.38
CA LEU A 661 14.49 -12.26 -5.82
C LEU A 661 13.37 -12.51 -6.85
N GLN A 662 13.70 -12.65 -8.12
CA GLN A 662 12.77 -13.04 -9.19
C GLN A 662 12.92 -14.50 -9.60
N LYS A 663 13.93 -15.21 -9.08
CA LYS A 663 14.15 -16.63 -9.40
C LYS A 663 13.19 -17.52 -8.62
N GLY A 664 12.62 -18.53 -9.28
CA GLY A 664 11.76 -19.52 -8.64
C GLY A 664 10.54 -18.89 -7.97
N LYS A 665 10.03 -19.53 -6.92
CA LYS A 665 8.84 -19.12 -6.18
C LYS A 665 9.19 -18.70 -4.74
N PRO A 666 8.44 -17.77 -4.13
CA PRO A 666 8.57 -17.46 -2.71
C PRO A 666 8.25 -18.70 -1.86
N VAL A 667 8.88 -18.81 -0.68
CA VAL A 667 8.59 -19.87 0.29
C VAL A 667 7.88 -19.28 1.50
N THR A 668 6.59 -19.58 1.59
CA THR A 668 5.69 -19.08 2.64
C THR A 668 5.03 -20.25 3.35
N ASP A 669 5.16 -20.34 4.67
CA ASP A 669 4.69 -21.52 5.42
C ASP A 669 3.20 -21.45 5.78
N LEU A 670 2.64 -20.25 5.98
CA LEU A 670 1.26 -20.05 6.41
C LEU A 670 0.48 -19.19 5.41
N ALA A 671 -0.82 -19.42 5.30
CA ALA A 671 -1.73 -18.48 4.67
C ALA A 671 -2.79 -18.04 5.69
N VAL A 672 -3.11 -16.75 5.75
CA VAL A 672 -4.07 -16.15 6.69
C VAL A 672 -5.31 -15.68 5.93
N PHE A 673 -6.48 -16.17 6.31
CA PHE A 673 -7.73 -15.77 5.72
C PHE A 673 -8.10 -14.35 6.15
N ILE A 674 -8.45 -13.49 5.19
CA ILE A 674 -8.82 -12.09 5.47
C ILE A 674 -10.26 -11.91 5.99
N GLY A 675 -11.03 -13.00 6.08
CA GLY A 675 -12.45 -12.97 6.42
C GLY A 675 -13.36 -12.78 5.20
N GLU A 676 -14.67 -12.73 5.46
CA GLU A 676 -15.69 -12.44 4.42
C GLU A 676 -16.45 -11.14 4.68
N ASP A 677 -16.11 -10.40 5.74
CA ASP A 677 -16.56 -9.04 5.95
C ASP A 677 -16.09 -8.12 4.81
N LEU A 678 -16.84 -7.06 4.53
CA LEU A 678 -16.55 -6.15 3.44
C LEU A 678 -16.73 -4.69 3.89
N PRO A 679 -15.79 -3.78 3.57
CA PRO A 679 -14.56 -4.02 2.81
C PRO A 679 -13.53 -4.88 3.58
N SER A 680 -12.64 -5.57 2.84
CA SER A 680 -11.58 -6.43 3.38
C SER A 680 -10.23 -6.13 2.72
N ARG A 681 -9.13 -6.53 3.36
CA ARG A 681 -7.77 -6.47 2.82
C ARG A 681 -6.82 -7.36 3.63
N SER A 682 -5.54 -7.40 3.28
CA SER A 682 -4.52 -8.18 4.00
C SER A 682 -4.44 -7.83 5.49
N VAL A 683 -3.96 -8.81 6.26
CA VAL A 683 -3.86 -8.73 7.72
C VAL A 683 -2.43 -8.35 8.08
N LEU A 684 -2.24 -7.24 8.80
CA LEU A 684 -0.93 -6.84 9.32
C LEU A 684 -0.45 -7.78 10.45
N PRO A 685 0.88 -7.94 10.67
CA PRO A 685 1.41 -8.83 11.71
C PRO A 685 0.94 -8.50 13.14
N ASP A 686 0.73 -7.22 13.46
CA ASP A 686 0.23 -6.80 14.78
C ASP A 686 -1.19 -7.34 15.04
N ARG A 687 -1.99 -7.50 14.00
CA ARG A 687 -3.35 -8.04 14.07
C ARG A 687 -3.41 -9.55 14.25
N LEU A 688 -2.29 -10.25 14.07
CA LEU A 688 -2.18 -11.70 14.32
C LEU A 688 -1.83 -12.05 15.77
N LEU A 689 -1.41 -11.07 16.56
CA LEU A 689 -0.98 -11.27 17.95
C LEU A 689 -2.05 -11.94 18.83
N PRO A 690 -3.36 -11.60 18.72
CA PRO A 690 -4.39 -12.30 19.50
C PRO A 690 -4.53 -13.78 19.17
N PHE A 691 -4.09 -14.24 17.99
CA PHE A 691 -4.34 -15.58 17.47
C PHE A 691 -3.14 -16.51 17.61
N ILE A 692 -1.92 -15.99 17.47
CA ILE A 692 -0.66 -16.76 17.59
C ILE A 692 0.37 -16.04 18.48
N PRO A 693 0.01 -15.60 19.70
CA PRO A 693 0.81 -14.66 20.49
C PRO A 693 2.24 -15.13 20.75
N ASN A 694 2.40 -16.40 21.12
CA ASN A 694 3.68 -16.95 21.58
C ASN A 694 4.71 -17.11 20.45
N VAL A 695 4.28 -17.10 19.19
CA VAL A 695 5.17 -17.13 18.01
C VAL A 695 5.95 -15.82 17.87
N PHE A 696 5.36 -14.70 18.29
CA PHE A 696 6.01 -13.38 18.25
C PHE A 696 7.03 -13.19 19.39
N GLY A 697 6.82 -13.88 20.51
CA GLY A 697 7.63 -13.82 21.73
C GLY A 697 7.13 -12.80 22.76
N GLU A 698 7.45 -13.05 24.04
CA GLU A 698 6.94 -12.27 25.19
C GLU A 698 7.22 -10.77 25.09
N ALA A 699 8.43 -10.37 24.70
CA ALA A 699 8.80 -8.96 24.56
C ALA A 699 7.91 -8.23 23.53
N ARG A 700 7.50 -8.91 22.44
CA ARG A 700 6.58 -8.34 21.46
C ARG A 700 5.18 -8.16 22.05
N ILE A 701 4.69 -9.17 22.76
CA ILE A 701 3.39 -9.12 23.46
C ILE A 701 3.34 -7.94 24.43
N GLU A 702 4.39 -7.74 25.23
CA GLU A 702 4.48 -6.62 26.16
C GLU A 702 4.54 -5.26 25.45
N SER A 703 5.35 -5.16 24.39
CA SER A 703 5.48 -3.92 23.62
C SER A 703 4.16 -3.50 22.95
N GLU A 704 3.40 -4.46 22.38
CA GLU A 704 2.13 -4.20 21.73
C GLU A 704 1.03 -3.88 22.73
N LYS A 705 1.04 -4.53 23.91
CA LYS A 705 0.14 -4.15 25.01
C LYS A 705 0.35 -2.69 25.41
N ALA A 706 1.60 -2.26 25.55
CA ALA A 706 1.92 -0.86 25.88
C ALA A 706 1.54 0.11 24.75
N ARG A 707 1.85 -0.24 23.49
CA ARG A 707 1.50 0.56 22.31
C ARG A 707 -0.01 0.77 22.19
N LEU A 708 -0.79 -0.30 22.31
CA LEU A 708 -2.25 -0.28 22.17
C LEU A 708 -2.97 0.35 23.37
N ALA A 709 -2.40 0.27 24.57
CA ALA A 709 -2.91 1.03 25.73
C ALA A 709 -2.85 2.54 25.48
N ASN A 710 -1.84 2.99 24.72
CA ASN A 710 -1.70 4.36 24.22
C ASN A 710 -1.85 5.42 25.32
N GLU A 711 -1.28 5.15 26.50
CA GLU A 711 -1.38 6.02 27.68
C GLU A 711 -0.81 7.41 27.39
N GLY A 712 -1.57 8.46 27.72
CA GLY A 712 -1.21 9.85 27.45
C GLY A 712 -1.20 10.26 25.98
N GLN A 713 -1.57 9.37 25.06
CA GLN A 713 -1.69 9.62 23.61
C GLN A 713 -0.47 10.39 23.03
N PRO A 714 0.76 9.85 23.17
CA PRO A 714 1.98 10.56 22.84
C PRO A 714 2.03 10.94 21.36
N SER A 715 2.66 12.08 21.08
CA SER A 715 2.88 12.55 19.71
C SER A 715 4.36 12.55 19.35
N ALA A 716 4.65 12.36 18.06
CA ALA A 716 5.98 12.46 17.47
C ALA A 716 5.95 13.42 16.27
N ARG A 717 7.13 13.74 15.73
CA ARG A 717 7.29 14.57 14.54
C ARG A 717 8.18 13.86 13.53
N MET A 718 7.62 13.56 12.35
CA MET A 718 8.37 12.98 11.22
C MET A 718 7.55 13.15 9.94
N PRO A 719 8.05 13.88 8.93
CA PRO A 719 9.21 14.79 9.00
C PRO A 719 9.03 15.89 10.07
N LYS A 720 10.07 16.68 10.37
CA LYS A 720 10.13 17.58 11.55
C LYS A 720 8.91 18.49 11.75
N GLU A 721 8.21 18.89 10.68
CA GLU A 721 7.02 19.74 10.78
C GLU A 721 5.70 18.98 10.99
N VAL A 722 5.66 17.68 10.68
CA VAL A 722 4.44 16.87 10.67
C VAL A 722 4.29 16.16 12.00
N LYS A 723 3.34 16.63 12.82
CA LYS A 723 2.99 16.03 14.11
C LYS A 723 2.00 14.89 13.91
N TYR A 724 2.26 13.74 14.53
CA TYR A 724 1.40 12.55 14.46
C TYR A 724 1.36 11.77 15.77
N SER A 725 0.45 10.82 15.89
CA SER A 725 0.33 9.88 17.03
C SER A 725 1.50 8.90 17.02
N LYS A 726 2.38 8.97 18.03
CA LYS A 726 3.65 8.23 18.09
C LYS A 726 3.46 6.71 18.02
N ASN A 727 2.38 6.21 18.60
CA ASN A 727 2.10 4.78 18.72
C ASN A 727 1.37 4.20 17.48
N SER A 728 1.23 4.98 16.41
CA SER A 728 0.66 4.50 15.14
C SER A 728 1.41 3.26 14.64
N THR A 729 0.72 2.39 13.90
CA THR A 729 1.34 1.16 13.39
C THR A 729 2.53 1.48 12.48
N ASP A 730 3.68 0.86 12.75
CA ASP A 730 4.95 1.06 12.04
C ASP A 730 5.60 -0.31 11.75
N LEU A 731 5.61 -0.75 10.49
CA LEU A 731 6.19 -2.04 10.11
C LEU A 731 7.72 -2.11 10.20
N SER A 732 8.42 -0.98 10.34
CA SER A 732 9.86 -1.02 10.60
C SER A 732 10.20 -1.69 11.94
N GLU A 733 9.23 -1.73 12.86
CA GLU A 733 9.34 -2.48 14.11
C GLU A 733 8.93 -3.95 13.99
N TRP A 734 8.48 -4.42 12.82
CA TRP A 734 7.97 -5.78 12.57
C TRP A 734 8.84 -6.61 11.61
N ILE A 735 10.13 -6.31 11.54
CA ILE A 735 11.10 -7.09 10.76
C ILE A 735 11.20 -8.52 11.32
N ASN A 736 11.14 -9.53 10.45
CA ASN A 736 11.12 -10.95 10.84
C ASN A 736 10.01 -11.23 11.88
N ALA A 737 8.81 -10.68 11.69
CA ALA A 737 7.72 -10.64 12.66
C ALA A 737 7.41 -11.98 13.33
N MET A 738 7.24 -13.06 12.56
CA MET A 738 6.88 -14.38 13.07
C MET A 738 8.10 -15.27 13.37
N ASN A 739 9.24 -14.67 13.70
CA ASN A 739 10.43 -15.40 14.17
C ASN A 739 10.80 -16.61 13.28
N GLY A 740 11.09 -16.36 11.99
CA GLY A 740 11.55 -17.42 11.09
C GLY A 740 10.49 -18.12 10.24
N TYR A 741 9.25 -17.66 10.31
CA TYR A 741 8.16 -18.02 9.39
C TYR A 741 7.74 -16.81 8.54
N GLN A 742 7.14 -17.07 7.38
CA GLN A 742 6.43 -16.08 6.56
C GLN A 742 4.97 -16.51 6.37
N TYR A 743 4.11 -15.53 6.10
CA TYR A 743 2.70 -15.75 5.76
C TYR A 743 2.26 -14.85 4.60
N ASP A 744 1.25 -15.31 3.86
CA ASP A 744 0.47 -14.49 2.93
C ASP A 744 -0.94 -14.33 3.46
N SER A 745 -1.60 -13.23 3.12
CA SER A 745 -3.06 -13.13 3.26
C SER A 745 -3.75 -13.79 2.06
N PHE A 746 -4.93 -14.37 2.25
CA PHE A 746 -5.73 -14.92 1.15
C PHE A 746 -7.22 -14.64 1.31
N ASN A 747 -7.90 -14.45 0.18
CA ASN A 747 -9.33 -14.17 0.12
C ASN A 747 -10.16 -15.42 -0.23
N SER A 748 -11.48 -15.26 -0.20
CA SER A 748 -12.42 -16.35 -0.53
C SER A 748 -12.34 -16.77 -1.99
N ASP A 749 -12.05 -15.86 -2.92
CA ASP A 749 -11.95 -16.14 -4.35
C ASP A 749 -10.87 -17.19 -4.65
N VAL A 750 -9.61 -16.93 -4.28
CA VAL A 750 -8.51 -17.87 -4.55
C VAL A 750 -8.71 -19.19 -3.82
N PHE A 751 -9.25 -19.12 -2.59
CA PHE A 751 -9.51 -20.28 -1.74
C PHE A 751 -10.53 -21.23 -2.37
N LEU A 752 -11.66 -20.69 -2.84
CA LEU A 752 -12.73 -21.49 -3.44
C LEU A 752 -12.33 -22.03 -4.81
N ASN A 753 -11.68 -21.21 -5.63
CA ASN A 753 -11.45 -21.52 -7.04
C ASN A 753 -10.17 -22.32 -7.30
N THR A 754 -9.15 -22.23 -6.44
CA THR A 754 -7.82 -22.77 -6.77
C THR A 754 -7.18 -23.66 -5.70
N ALA A 755 -7.62 -23.56 -4.44
CA ALA A 755 -7.01 -24.31 -3.34
C ALA A 755 -7.20 -25.82 -3.49
N LYS A 756 -6.10 -26.56 -3.30
CA LYS A 756 -6.07 -28.03 -3.30
C LYS A 756 -5.03 -28.56 -2.33
N VAL A 757 -5.23 -29.79 -1.84
CA VAL A 757 -4.21 -30.46 -1.00
C VAL A 757 -3.24 -31.24 -1.87
N VAL A 758 -1.94 -30.97 -1.71
CA VAL A 758 -0.84 -31.73 -2.31
C VAL A 758 0.14 -32.10 -1.20
N ASN A 759 0.33 -33.40 -0.95
CA ASN A 759 1.23 -33.91 0.09
C ASN A 759 1.00 -33.29 1.48
N GLY A 760 -0.28 -33.11 1.87
CA GLY A 760 -0.66 -32.53 3.16
C GLY A 760 -0.52 -31.00 3.26
N LYS A 761 -0.04 -30.33 2.21
CA LYS A 761 0.03 -28.87 2.10
C LYS A 761 -1.09 -28.33 1.23
N VAL A 762 -1.51 -27.09 1.46
CA VAL A 762 -2.46 -26.40 0.59
C VAL A 762 -1.69 -25.64 -0.49
N VAL A 763 -2.08 -25.82 -1.74
CA VAL A 763 -1.45 -25.19 -2.91
C VAL A 763 -2.51 -24.40 -3.66
N PHE A 764 -2.20 -23.15 -4.04
CA PHE A 764 -3.02 -22.35 -4.94
C PHE A 764 -2.58 -22.53 -6.41
N ALA A 765 -3.17 -21.81 -7.36
CA ALA A 765 -3.04 -22.09 -8.80
C ALA A 765 -1.60 -22.15 -9.36
N ASP A 766 -0.63 -21.52 -8.70
CA ASP A 766 0.70 -21.22 -9.27
C ASP A 766 1.87 -22.01 -8.66
N GLY A 767 1.58 -22.84 -7.66
CA GLY A 767 2.57 -23.67 -6.96
C GLY A 767 3.01 -23.15 -5.59
N THR A 768 2.61 -21.96 -5.17
CA THR A 768 2.85 -21.52 -3.77
C THR A 768 2.15 -22.47 -2.81
N SER A 769 2.88 -22.95 -1.80
CA SER A 769 2.49 -24.10 -0.99
C SER A 769 2.61 -23.80 0.50
N TYR A 770 1.47 -23.87 1.19
CA TYR A 770 1.32 -23.54 2.60
C TYR A 770 1.19 -24.80 3.45
N GLY A 771 1.92 -24.84 4.56
CA GLY A 771 1.83 -25.90 5.56
C GLY A 771 0.52 -25.87 6.36
N ALA A 772 -0.04 -24.68 6.57
CA ALA A 772 -1.34 -24.53 7.22
C ALA A 772 -2.08 -23.26 6.77
N LEU A 773 -3.40 -23.29 6.91
CA LEU A 773 -4.28 -22.15 6.73
C LEU A 773 -4.75 -21.65 8.10
N LEU A 774 -4.65 -20.36 8.35
CA LEU A 774 -5.20 -19.70 9.53
C LEU A 774 -6.51 -19.02 9.18
N PHE A 775 -7.57 -19.33 9.90
CA PHE A 775 -8.85 -18.61 9.88
C PHE A 775 -9.01 -17.90 11.23
N PRO A 776 -8.48 -16.66 11.36
CA PRO A 776 -8.72 -15.83 12.52
C PRO A 776 -10.23 -15.65 12.79
N GLY A 777 -10.61 -15.54 14.06
CA GLY A 777 -11.97 -15.19 14.47
C GLY A 777 -12.25 -13.70 14.28
N SER A 778 -13.28 -13.17 14.96
CA SER A 778 -13.61 -11.75 14.82
C SER A 778 -12.47 -10.83 15.28
N HIS A 779 -12.19 -9.80 14.48
CA HIS A 779 -11.20 -8.78 14.77
C HIS A 779 -11.60 -7.44 14.13
N LYS A 780 -10.77 -6.40 14.27
CA LYS A 780 -11.12 -5.03 13.86
C LYS A 780 -11.49 -4.89 12.37
N MET A 781 -10.89 -5.70 11.49
CA MET A 781 -11.13 -5.72 10.04
C MET A 781 -12.00 -6.89 9.58
N ALA A 782 -12.54 -7.68 10.51
CA ALA A 782 -13.58 -8.69 10.29
C ALA A 782 -14.40 -8.81 11.58
N PRO A 783 -15.19 -7.80 11.96
CA PRO A 783 -15.80 -7.73 13.29
C PRO A 783 -16.96 -8.70 13.49
N ASN A 784 -17.47 -9.32 12.41
CA ASN A 784 -18.62 -10.21 12.45
C ASN A 784 -18.15 -11.68 12.41
N LYS A 785 -18.77 -12.55 13.21
CA LYS A 785 -18.46 -14.00 13.23
C LYS A 785 -19.04 -14.69 12.00
N MET A 786 -18.46 -14.41 10.85
CA MET A 786 -19.06 -14.62 9.54
C MET A 786 -18.30 -15.67 8.74
N ILE A 787 -19.02 -16.64 8.19
CA ILE A 787 -18.49 -17.56 7.16
C ILE A 787 -19.61 -18.00 6.22
N SER A 788 -19.35 -18.06 4.93
CA SER A 788 -20.27 -18.55 3.91
C SER A 788 -20.30 -20.06 3.88
N LEU A 789 -21.43 -20.61 3.42
CA LEU A 789 -21.57 -22.04 3.17
C LEU A 789 -20.50 -22.58 2.22
N ALA A 790 -20.13 -21.80 1.20
CA ALA A 790 -19.11 -22.17 0.24
C ALA A 790 -17.74 -22.32 0.90
N VAL A 791 -17.31 -21.32 1.69
CA VAL A 791 -16.03 -21.35 2.40
C VAL A 791 -16.02 -22.47 3.44
N ALA A 792 -17.08 -22.62 4.24
CA ALA A 792 -17.19 -23.69 5.24
C ALA A 792 -17.08 -25.08 4.60
N LYS A 793 -17.77 -25.34 3.48
CA LYS A 793 -17.65 -26.60 2.73
C LYS A 793 -16.22 -26.82 2.22
N LYS A 794 -15.60 -25.78 1.64
CA LYS A 794 -14.25 -25.88 1.12
C LYS A 794 -13.21 -26.16 2.22
N ILE A 795 -13.36 -25.57 3.41
CA ILE A 795 -12.55 -25.91 4.59
C ILE A 795 -12.69 -27.40 4.90
N LEU A 796 -13.93 -27.88 5.03
CA LEU A 796 -14.19 -29.28 5.37
C LEU A 796 -13.58 -30.25 4.35
N ASP A 797 -13.72 -29.96 3.06
CA ASP A 797 -13.17 -30.77 1.97
C ASP A 797 -11.64 -30.82 2.03
N LEU A 798 -10.97 -29.67 2.15
CA LEU A 798 -9.51 -29.62 2.24
C LEU A 798 -8.98 -30.32 3.49
N VAL A 799 -9.64 -30.15 4.64
CA VAL A 799 -9.24 -30.87 5.87
C VAL A 799 -9.41 -32.38 5.67
N LYS A 800 -10.53 -32.84 5.07
CA LYS A 800 -10.72 -34.27 4.75
C LYS A 800 -9.61 -34.80 3.83
N GLU A 801 -9.12 -33.98 2.90
CA GLU A 801 -8.05 -34.32 1.96
C GLU A 801 -6.64 -34.32 2.58
N GLY A 802 -6.43 -33.65 3.72
CA GLY A 802 -5.13 -33.65 4.42
C GLY A 802 -4.63 -32.29 4.90
N ALA A 803 -5.39 -31.20 4.72
CA ALA A 803 -4.96 -29.87 5.14
C ALA A 803 -4.91 -29.73 6.68
N THR A 804 -3.99 -28.89 7.15
CA THR A 804 -3.99 -28.36 8.51
C THR A 804 -4.64 -26.98 8.50
N VAL A 805 -5.71 -26.81 9.28
CA VAL A 805 -6.48 -25.56 9.33
C VAL A 805 -6.64 -25.11 10.78
N PHE A 806 -6.26 -23.87 11.06
CA PHE A 806 -6.54 -23.22 12.33
C PHE A 806 -7.88 -22.51 12.26
N ILE A 807 -8.71 -22.70 13.27
CA ILE A 807 -10.02 -22.06 13.41
C ILE A 807 -10.15 -21.47 14.81
N ASP A 808 -10.80 -20.32 14.91
CA ASP A 808 -11.09 -19.68 16.19
C ASP A 808 -12.54 -19.94 16.64
N GLU A 809 -13.27 -18.90 16.99
CA GLU A 809 -14.64 -18.97 17.46
C GLU A 809 -15.63 -19.51 16.42
N ASN A 810 -16.73 -20.10 16.92
CA ASN A 810 -17.80 -20.63 16.08
C ASN A 810 -18.50 -19.49 15.30
N PRO A 811 -18.56 -19.56 13.97
CA PRO A 811 -19.32 -18.62 13.16
C PRO A 811 -20.81 -18.61 13.55
N THR A 812 -21.39 -17.42 13.65
CA THR A 812 -22.82 -17.25 13.96
C THR A 812 -23.60 -16.61 12.82
N ILE A 813 -22.91 -16.16 11.76
CA ILE A 813 -23.50 -15.41 10.66
C ILE A 813 -23.11 -16.06 9.34
N GLN A 814 -24.11 -16.34 8.50
CA GLN A 814 -23.91 -16.60 7.08
C GLN A 814 -24.10 -15.28 6.30
N PRO A 815 -23.11 -14.86 5.48
CA PRO A 815 -23.21 -13.65 4.66
C PRO A 815 -24.30 -13.74 3.59
N GLY A 816 -24.89 -12.59 3.24
CA GLY A 816 -25.85 -12.44 2.16
C GLY A 816 -27.19 -13.14 2.39
N ILE A 817 -28.13 -12.91 1.47
CA ILE A 817 -29.42 -13.61 1.44
C ILE A 817 -29.22 -15.06 0.93
N HIS A 818 -29.87 -16.01 1.59
CA HIS A 818 -29.77 -17.43 1.28
C HIS A 818 -31.10 -18.15 1.56
N SER A 819 -31.26 -19.35 0.99
CA SER A 819 -32.43 -20.19 1.21
C SER A 819 -32.43 -20.81 2.63
N LYS A 820 -33.59 -21.30 3.08
CA LYS A 820 -33.68 -22.04 4.35
C LYS A 820 -32.92 -23.36 4.29
N GLU A 821 -32.85 -23.96 3.11
CA GLU A 821 -32.09 -25.17 2.82
C GLU A 821 -30.58 -24.92 2.96
N ASP A 822 -30.08 -23.80 2.41
CA ASP A 822 -28.68 -23.39 2.56
C ASP A 822 -28.33 -23.13 4.02
N GLU A 823 -29.20 -22.42 4.75
CA GLU A 823 -29.02 -22.14 6.18
C GLU A 823 -28.95 -23.44 7.00
N LYS A 824 -29.82 -24.43 6.68
CA LYS A 824 -29.79 -25.74 7.33
C LYS A 824 -28.50 -26.50 7.05
N GLU A 825 -28.05 -26.49 5.79
CA GLU A 825 -26.79 -27.14 5.40
C GLU A 825 -25.59 -26.41 6.01
N TRP A 826 -25.62 -25.07 6.09
CA TRP A 826 -24.60 -24.26 6.74
C TRP A 826 -24.44 -24.62 8.20
N ARG A 827 -25.53 -24.66 8.97
CA ARG A 827 -25.50 -25.08 10.37
C ARG A 827 -24.90 -26.47 10.54
N LYS A 828 -25.25 -27.41 9.64
CA LYS A 828 -24.71 -28.77 9.66
C LYS A 828 -23.20 -28.79 9.42
N VAL A 829 -22.71 -28.08 8.39
CA VAL A 829 -21.28 -28.03 8.05
C VAL A 829 -20.48 -27.30 9.14
N VAL A 830 -20.98 -26.16 9.63
CA VAL A 830 -20.35 -25.41 10.72
C VAL A 830 -20.26 -26.28 11.99
N ASN A 831 -21.33 -26.97 12.36
CA ASN A 831 -21.31 -27.90 13.49
C ASN A 831 -20.32 -29.07 13.29
N GLU A 832 -20.09 -29.53 12.05
CA GLU A 832 -19.10 -30.58 11.78
C GLU A 832 -17.67 -30.10 12.07
N ILE A 833 -17.35 -28.86 11.70
CA ILE A 833 -16.02 -28.25 11.82
C ILE A 833 -15.78 -27.70 13.24
N TRP A 834 -16.67 -26.82 13.75
CA TRP A 834 -16.45 -26.04 14.97
C TRP A 834 -16.90 -26.73 16.27
N ASN A 835 -17.49 -27.93 16.20
CA ASN A 835 -17.71 -28.76 17.39
C ASN A 835 -16.41 -29.45 17.82
N ILE A 836 -15.40 -28.65 18.14
CA ILE A 836 -14.19 -29.10 18.83
C ILE A 836 -14.50 -29.01 20.33
N SER A 837 -14.31 -30.11 21.06
CA SER A 837 -14.51 -30.21 22.51
C SER A 837 -13.49 -29.29 23.26
N ASN A 838 -13.24 -29.52 24.55
CA ASN A 838 -12.12 -28.86 25.26
C ASN A 838 -10.72 -29.22 24.71
N GLU A 839 -10.63 -30.00 23.62
CA GLU A 839 -9.39 -30.36 22.94
C GLU A 839 -8.84 -29.20 22.09
N ASN A 840 -7.51 -29.05 22.07
CA ASN A 840 -6.83 -27.99 21.29
C ASN A 840 -6.70 -28.31 19.79
N SER A 841 -7.00 -29.54 19.38
CA SER A 841 -6.94 -29.98 17.98
C SER A 841 -7.85 -31.19 17.75
N ARG A 842 -8.33 -31.38 16.52
CA ARG A 842 -9.18 -32.52 16.13
C ARG A 842 -8.82 -33.00 14.72
N ASN A 843 -8.64 -34.30 14.54
CA ASN A 843 -8.45 -34.88 13.20
C ASN A 843 -9.80 -35.06 12.49
N ILE A 844 -9.86 -34.70 11.22
CA ILE A 844 -11.02 -34.94 10.33
C ILE A 844 -10.47 -35.46 9.00
N GLY A 845 -10.88 -36.68 8.61
CA GLY A 845 -10.30 -37.34 7.44
C GLY A 845 -8.79 -37.52 7.59
N LYS A 846 -8.02 -37.02 6.61
CA LYS A 846 -6.55 -37.09 6.61
C LYS A 846 -5.87 -35.87 7.23
N GLY A 847 -6.61 -34.78 7.43
CA GLY A 847 -6.11 -33.52 7.95
C GLY A 847 -6.46 -33.28 9.41
N ARG A 848 -6.24 -32.05 9.86
CA ARG A 848 -6.47 -31.65 11.24
C ARG A 848 -6.97 -30.21 11.35
N LEU A 849 -7.85 -30.00 12.32
CA LEU A 849 -8.25 -28.69 12.81
C LEU A 849 -7.44 -28.36 14.07
N ILE A 850 -6.99 -27.11 14.19
CA ILE A 850 -6.30 -26.59 15.37
C ILE A 850 -7.07 -25.39 15.88
N LYS A 851 -7.28 -25.32 17.19
CA LYS A 851 -8.01 -24.22 17.82
C LYS A 851 -7.09 -23.00 18.00
N LEU A 852 -7.61 -21.81 17.69
CA LEU A 852 -7.02 -20.52 18.07
C LEU A 852 -7.57 -20.06 19.44
N PRO A 853 -6.82 -19.25 20.21
CA PRO A 853 -5.43 -18.88 19.97
C PRO A 853 -4.48 -20.08 20.11
N TYR A 854 -3.53 -20.19 19.18
CA TYR A 854 -2.48 -21.19 19.27
C TYR A 854 -1.36 -20.69 20.18
N LEU A 855 -1.10 -21.44 21.26
CA LEU A 855 -0.18 -21.05 22.32
C LEU A 855 1.21 -21.69 22.18
N GLY A 856 1.47 -22.42 21.11
CA GLY A 856 2.83 -22.87 20.81
C GLY A 856 3.74 -21.68 20.48
N THR A 857 5.01 -21.76 20.91
CA THR A 857 6.04 -20.76 20.58
C THR A 857 6.54 -20.88 19.14
N ASP A 858 6.26 -22.00 18.49
CA ASP A 858 6.56 -22.31 17.10
C ASP A 858 5.54 -23.35 16.57
N PHE A 859 5.64 -23.76 15.31
CA PHE A 859 4.74 -24.73 14.68
C PHE A 859 5.36 -26.14 14.52
N ASN A 860 6.44 -26.46 15.25
CA ASN A 860 7.15 -27.73 15.12
C ASN A 860 6.28 -28.93 15.52
N GLU A 861 5.48 -28.80 16.58
CA GLU A 861 4.58 -29.88 17.08
C GLU A 861 3.54 -30.30 16.04
N ILE A 862 3.22 -29.41 15.10
CA ILE A 862 2.29 -29.68 13.99
C ILE A 862 3.00 -29.92 12.65
N GLY A 863 4.33 -30.08 12.68
CA GLY A 863 5.14 -30.48 11.53
C GLY A 863 5.62 -29.34 10.63
N ILE A 864 5.47 -28.08 11.04
CA ILE A 864 5.92 -26.91 10.27
C ILE A 864 7.12 -26.29 11.01
N GLN A 865 8.32 -26.54 10.50
CA GLN A 865 9.54 -25.99 11.09
C GLN A 865 9.83 -24.58 10.58
N GLN A 866 10.44 -23.73 11.41
CA GLN A 866 10.98 -22.43 11.00
C GLN A 866 11.82 -22.58 9.73
N ASP A 867 11.64 -21.69 8.77
CA ASP A 867 12.40 -21.73 7.53
C ASP A 867 13.85 -21.26 7.75
N VAL A 868 14.01 -20.19 8.55
CA VAL A 868 15.30 -19.75 9.09
C VAL A 868 15.17 -19.35 10.55
N PHE A 869 16.16 -19.68 11.38
CA PHE A 869 16.23 -19.15 12.74
C PHE A 869 17.68 -18.90 13.17
N PHE A 870 17.87 -18.20 14.30
CA PHE A 870 19.17 -17.72 14.77
C PHE A 870 19.48 -18.28 16.17
N PRO A 871 20.07 -19.48 16.28
CA PRO A 871 20.15 -20.25 17.53
C PRO A 871 20.81 -19.54 18.73
N LYS A 872 21.65 -18.52 18.46
CA LYS A 872 22.45 -17.81 19.47
C LYS A 872 22.06 -16.33 19.62
N LEU A 873 20.97 -15.90 18.98
CA LEU A 873 20.43 -14.55 19.13
C LEU A 873 19.16 -14.58 19.96
N ASN A 874 19.01 -13.60 20.85
CA ASN A 874 17.73 -13.31 21.47
C ASN A 874 16.75 -12.73 20.43
N ARG A 875 15.47 -12.61 20.81
CA ARG A 875 14.42 -12.11 19.91
C ARG A 875 14.64 -10.66 19.47
N ALA A 876 15.03 -9.77 20.38
CA ALA A 876 15.26 -8.35 20.10
C ALA A 876 16.40 -8.11 19.08
N ASP A 877 17.35 -9.03 18.99
CA ASP A 877 18.39 -9.00 17.98
C ASP A 877 17.96 -9.70 16.68
N SER A 878 17.28 -10.85 16.76
CA SER A 878 16.84 -11.58 15.56
C SER A 878 15.75 -10.86 14.77
N GLU A 879 14.92 -10.04 15.42
CA GLU A 879 13.93 -9.17 14.76
C GLU A 879 14.56 -7.94 14.08
N LYS A 880 15.87 -7.77 14.14
CA LYS A 880 16.59 -6.72 13.38
C LYS A 880 17.44 -7.32 12.24
N ILE A 881 17.09 -8.53 11.81
CA ILE A 881 17.63 -9.20 10.61
C ILE A 881 16.46 -9.42 9.67
N ALA A 882 16.42 -8.68 8.56
CA ALA A 882 15.40 -8.85 7.53
C ALA A 882 15.79 -10.03 6.62
N TRP A 883 14.83 -10.87 6.24
CA TRP A 883 15.08 -12.02 5.39
C TRP A 883 13.85 -12.42 4.55
N THR A 884 14.10 -13.05 3.40
CA THR A 884 13.10 -13.79 2.61
C THR A 884 13.76 -15.02 1.96
N HIS A 885 12.96 -15.99 1.53
CA HIS A 885 13.41 -17.21 0.89
C HIS A 885 12.69 -17.42 -0.45
N ARG A 886 13.48 -17.72 -1.49
CA ARG A 886 12.98 -18.20 -2.77
C ARG A 886 13.55 -19.56 -3.11
N LYS A 887 12.72 -20.36 -3.77
CA LYS A 887 13.08 -21.70 -4.19
C LYS A 887 12.80 -21.94 -5.66
N SER A 888 13.80 -22.46 -6.36
CA SER A 888 13.70 -22.97 -7.72
C SER A 888 13.94 -24.49 -7.72
N GLU A 889 13.92 -25.10 -8.91
CA GLU A 889 14.26 -26.52 -9.04
C GLU A 889 15.70 -26.83 -8.61
N THR A 890 16.62 -25.86 -8.74
CA THR A 890 18.06 -26.07 -8.55
C THR A 890 18.64 -25.35 -7.34
N GLU A 891 18.05 -24.23 -6.93
CA GLU A 891 18.61 -23.32 -5.91
C GLU A 891 17.56 -22.99 -4.83
N ASP A 892 17.99 -22.98 -3.56
CA ASP A 892 17.29 -22.32 -2.45
C ASP A 892 18.07 -21.02 -2.13
N ILE A 893 17.40 -19.87 -2.14
CA ILE A 893 18.00 -18.53 -2.12
C ILE A 893 17.44 -17.75 -0.93
N TYR A 894 18.28 -17.48 0.08
CA TYR A 894 17.91 -16.68 1.24
C TYR A 894 18.54 -15.29 1.16
N PHE A 895 17.72 -14.24 1.09
CA PHE A 895 18.17 -12.87 1.28
C PHE A 895 18.28 -12.58 2.78
N ILE A 896 19.36 -11.93 3.20
CA ILE A 896 19.58 -11.54 4.60
C ILE A 896 20.13 -10.12 4.63
N SER A 897 19.55 -9.25 5.46
CA SER A 897 19.97 -7.86 5.66
C SER A 897 20.07 -7.49 7.13
N ASN A 898 21.18 -6.85 7.50
CA ASN A 898 21.36 -6.24 8.80
C ASN A 898 20.65 -4.89 8.84
N GLN A 899 19.74 -4.71 9.80
CA GLN A 899 18.95 -3.48 9.94
C GLN A 899 19.45 -2.58 11.08
N LYS A 900 20.69 -2.80 11.56
CA LYS A 900 21.34 -1.98 12.60
C LYS A 900 22.62 -1.31 12.10
N GLU A 901 22.91 -0.15 12.68
CA GLU A 901 24.17 0.59 12.56
C GLU A 901 25.29 -0.07 13.39
N GLY A 902 25.78 -1.22 12.91
CA GLY A 902 26.91 -1.91 13.54
C GLY A 902 27.18 -3.30 12.98
N LYS A 903 28.43 -3.77 13.15
CA LYS A 903 28.83 -5.12 12.75
C LYS A 903 28.18 -6.19 13.64
N ARG A 904 27.70 -7.26 13.00
CA ARG A 904 27.03 -8.39 13.66
C ARG A 904 27.59 -9.70 13.16
N GLN A 905 27.75 -10.64 14.09
CA GLN A 905 28.16 -12.01 13.82
C GLN A 905 27.18 -12.95 14.49
N PHE A 906 26.64 -13.89 13.73
CA PHE A 906 25.61 -14.80 14.20
C PHE A 906 25.63 -16.09 13.39
N GLU A 907 24.99 -17.13 13.94
CA GLU A 907 24.68 -18.35 13.19
C GLU A 907 23.25 -18.26 12.66
N ALA A 908 23.06 -18.59 11.38
CA ALA A 908 21.76 -18.74 10.76
C ALA A 908 21.53 -20.21 10.42
N SER A 909 20.38 -20.75 10.83
CA SER A 909 20.00 -22.15 10.66
C SER A 909 18.89 -22.25 9.61
N PHE A 910 19.22 -22.79 8.44
CA PHE A 910 18.34 -22.87 7.28
C PHE A 910 17.71 -24.26 7.14
N ARG A 911 16.45 -24.31 6.72
CA ARG A 911 15.69 -25.54 6.45
C ARG A 911 16.09 -26.17 5.10
N VAL A 912 17.39 -26.39 4.90
CA VAL A 912 18.01 -26.96 3.70
C VAL A 912 19.04 -28.00 4.11
N ILE A 913 19.09 -29.13 3.40
CA ILE A 913 20.08 -30.21 3.57
C ILE A 913 20.61 -30.69 2.22
N GLY A 914 21.79 -31.30 2.21
CA GLY A 914 22.36 -31.96 1.04
C GLY A 914 22.92 -31.00 -0.02
N LYS A 915 22.87 -29.69 0.22
CA LYS A 915 23.33 -28.62 -0.69
C LYS A 915 24.47 -27.82 -0.06
N THR A 916 25.30 -27.21 -0.89
CA THR A 916 26.42 -26.37 -0.42
C THR A 916 26.01 -24.89 -0.41
N PRO A 917 26.16 -24.17 0.73
CA PRO A 917 25.89 -22.74 0.82
C PRO A 917 27.02 -21.89 0.23
N GLU A 918 26.66 -20.85 -0.51
CA GLU A 918 27.54 -19.80 -1.00
C GLU A 918 27.02 -18.42 -0.58
N TRP A 919 27.91 -17.47 -0.32
CA TRP A 919 27.57 -16.08 -0.07
C TRP A 919 27.68 -15.28 -1.37
N TYR A 920 26.59 -14.65 -1.81
CA TYR A 920 26.59 -13.68 -2.90
C TYR A 920 26.39 -12.27 -2.34
N ASN A 921 27.37 -11.40 -2.59
CA ASN A 921 27.33 -9.99 -2.20
C ASN A 921 26.89 -9.13 -3.41
N PRO A 922 25.66 -8.60 -3.43
CA PRO A 922 25.12 -7.82 -4.55
C PRO A 922 25.75 -6.43 -4.70
N VAL A 923 26.44 -5.89 -3.69
CA VAL A 923 27.18 -4.61 -3.82
C VAL A 923 28.41 -4.81 -4.71
N THR A 924 29.15 -5.90 -4.49
CA THR A 924 30.41 -6.21 -5.19
C THR A 924 30.26 -7.15 -6.39
N ASP A 925 29.10 -7.77 -6.56
CA ASP A 925 28.81 -8.80 -7.55
C ASP A 925 29.74 -10.02 -7.46
N LYS A 926 30.05 -10.45 -6.23
CA LYS A 926 30.96 -11.56 -5.97
C LYS A 926 30.26 -12.67 -5.19
N THR A 927 30.50 -13.90 -5.63
CA THR A 927 30.15 -15.11 -4.89
C THR A 927 31.40 -15.68 -4.22
N SER A 928 31.25 -16.09 -2.97
CA SER A 928 32.31 -16.74 -2.19
C SER A 928 31.77 -17.97 -1.47
N ALA A 929 32.58 -19.02 -1.38
CA ALA A 929 32.26 -20.16 -0.52
C ALA A 929 32.15 -19.72 0.94
N LEU A 930 31.14 -20.23 1.65
CA LEU A 930 31.02 -20.05 3.09
C LEU A 930 31.80 -21.17 3.78
N PRO A 931 32.77 -20.87 4.67
CA PRO A 931 33.45 -21.88 5.47
C PRO A 931 32.65 -22.20 6.74
N ASN A 932 33.02 -23.29 7.41
CA ASN A 932 32.57 -23.62 8.78
C ASN A 932 31.04 -23.76 8.98
N TRP A 933 30.30 -24.04 7.91
CA TRP A 933 28.91 -24.48 8.03
C TRP A 933 28.86 -25.97 8.38
N LYS A 934 27.75 -26.40 8.98
CA LYS A 934 27.50 -27.80 9.32
C LYS A 934 26.06 -28.18 9.04
N GLU A 935 25.84 -29.45 8.73
CA GLU A 935 24.51 -30.05 8.76
C GLU A 935 24.27 -30.68 10.14
N GLU A 936 23.20 -30.27 10.82
CA GLU A 936 22.83 -30.77 12.15
C GLU A 936 21.29 -30.76 12.27
N ASN A 937 20.72 -31.84 12.82
CA ASN A 937 19.27 -31.96 13.05
C ASN A 937 18.39 -31.66 11.81
N GLY A 938 18.84 -32.09 10.62
CA GLY A 938 18.10 -31.90 9.37
C GLY A 938 18.12 -30.45 8.83
N ARG A 939 19.11 -29.65 9.23
CA ARG A 939 19.26 -28.24 8.84
C ARG A 939 20.71 -27.92 8.51
N THR A 940 20.94 -26.85 7.75
CA THR A 940 22.28 -26.30 7.51
C THR A 940 22.49 -25.05 8.36
N ILE A 941 23.49 -25.07 9.23
CA ILE A 941 23.87 -23.94 10.09
C ILE A 941 25.07 -23.24 9.47
N VAL A 942 24.93 -21.95 9.18
CA VAL A 942 25.96 -21.11 8.54
C VAL A 942 26.34 -19.96 9.46
N PRO A 943 27.64 -19.78 9.78
CA PRO A 943 28.13 -18.55 10.39
C PRO A 943 28.08 -17.38 9.40
N VAL A 944 27.38 -16.30 9.77
CA VAL A 944 27.23 -15.10 8.96
C VAL A 944 27.82 -13.90 9.71
N SER A 945 28.58 -13.06 9.01
CA SER A 945 29.14 -11.82 9.51
C SER A 945 28.73 -10.69 8.58
N LEU A 946 27.89 -9.77 9.06
CA LEU A 946 27.45 -8.60 8.33
C LEU A 946 28.01 -7.36 8.99
N VAL A 947 28.57 -6.43 8.23
CA VAL A 947 28.84 -5.09 8.76
C VAL A 947 27.54 -4.29 8.87
N GLU A 948 27.65 -3.04 9.30
CA GLU A 948 26.54 -2.09 9.33
C GLU A 948 25.76 -2.08 8.01
N ASN A 949 24.44 -2.20 8.10
CA ASN A 949 23.51 -2.12 6.95
C ASN A 949 23.81 -3.10 5.80
N GLU A 950 24.73 -4.07 5.96
CA GLU A 950 25.11 -5.00 4.90
C GLU A 950 23.99 -6.02 4.65
N SER A 951 23.84 -6.41 3.39
CA SER A 951 22.93 -7.46 2.96
C SER A 951 23.56 -8.30 1.86
N GLY A 952 23.01 -9.49 1.67
CA GLY A 952 23.40 -10.39 0.58
C GLY A 952 22.57 -11.66 0.62
N PHE A 953 23.07 -12.67 -0.08
CA PHE A 953 22.34 -13.93 -0.25
C PHE A 953 23.16 -15.12 0.22
N VAL A 954 22.51 -16.00 0.97
CA VAL A 954 22.98 -17.38 1.16
C VAL A 954 22.27 -18.24 0.12
N ILE A 955 23.02 -18.73 -0.86
CA ILE A 955 22.49 -19.53 -1.97
C ILE A 955 22.94 -20.97 -1.81
N PHE A 956 22.00 -21.90 -1.79
CA PHE A 956 22.24 -23.34 -1.68
C PHE A 956 22.12 -24.01 -3.05
N LYS A 957 23.19 -24.67 -3.51
CA LYS A 957 23.23 -25.38 -4.80
C LYS A 957 23.62 -26.86 -4.62
N GLU A 958 23.32 -27.67 -5.63
CA GLU A 958 23.72 -29.08 -5.69
C GLU A 958 25.24 -29.27 -5.48
N LYS A 959 25.62 -30.37 -4.83
CA LYS A 959 26.99 -30.61 -4.32
C LYS A 959 28.07 -30.38 -5.38
N SER A 960 28.93 -29.39 -5.13
CA SER A 960 30.23 -29.31 -5.81
C SER A 960 31.25 -30.23 -5.14
N LYS A 961 32.22 -30.76 -5.90
CA LYS A 961 33.35 -31.57 -5.37
C LYS A 961 34.35 -30.77 -4.52
N ALA A 962 34.14 -29.47 -4.31
CA ALA A 962 35.04 -28.64 -3.52
C ALA A 962 34.60 -28.62 -2.05
N VAL A 963 35.34 -29.34 -1.21
CA VAL A 963 35.30 -29.11 0.25
C VAL A 963 35.85 -27.71 0.51
N ALA A 964 35.04 -26.85 1.13
CA ALA A 964 35.54 -25.57 1.64
C ALA A 964 36.62 -25.89 2.67
N LYS A 965 37.88 -25.58 2.35
CA LYS A 965 38.95 -25.59 3.36
C LYS A 965 38.55 -24.60 4.46
N GLU A 966 38.89 -24.91 5.71
CA GLU A 966 38.96 -23.90 6.77
C GLU A 966 39.78 -22.72 6.23
N ASN A 967 39.10 -21.66 5.87
CA ASN A 967 39.72 -20.37 5.63
C ASN A 967 39.39 -19.56 6.87
N GLN A 968 40.40 -19.25 7.67
CA GLN A 968 40.25 -18.16 8.62
C GLN A 968 39.83 -16.91 7.85
N ASN A 969 38.94 -16.13 8.45
CA ASN A 969 38.63 -14.82 7.91
C ASN A 969 39.95 -14.06 7.76
N PRO A 970 40.28 -13.59 6.54
CA PRO A 970 41.53 -12.90 6.30
C PRO A 970 41.60 -11.72 7.24
N SER A 971 42.57 -11.76 8.16
CA SER A 971 42.82 -10.64 9.05
C SER A 971 43.67 -9.63 8.30
N PHE A 972 43.35 -8.35 8.43
CA PHE A 972 44.08 -7.28 7.76
C PHE A 972 44.88 -6.47 8.77
N GLU A 973 46.05 -5.98 8.37
CA GLU A 973 46.81 -4.99 9.12
C GLU A 973 47.00 -3.71 8.30
N ILE A 974 47.07 -2.58 8.99
CA ILE A 974 47.36 -1.30 8.37
C ILE A 974 48.78 -1.36 7.81
N ALA A 975 48.89 -1.27 6.49
CA ALA A 975 50.17 -1.21 5.80
C ALA A 975 50.65 0.23 5.64
N GLN A 976 49.73 1.16 5.44
CA GLN A 976 50.02 2.58 5.25
C GLN A 976 48.78 3.43 5.55
N THR A 977 48.95 4.58 6.21
CA THR A 977 47.91 5.60 6.38
C THR A 977 48.17 6.75 5.41
N LEU A 978 47.11 7.31 4.82
CA LEU A 978 47.18 8.31 3.75
C LEU A 978 46.48 9.62 4.12
N ASP A 979 46.38 10.01 5.39
CA ASP A 979 45.56 11.17 5.81
C ASP A 979 46.17 12.54 5.50
N GLU A 980 47.49 12.62 5.32
CA GLU A 980 48.19 13.91 5.29
C GLU A 980 48.72 14.31 3.92
N ASN A 981 48.64 15.60 3.56
CA ASN A 981 49.16 16.18 2.29
C ASN A 981 48.35 15.78 1.04
N TRP A 982 47.06 16.10 1.01
CA TRP A 982 46.21 15.92 -0.18
C TRP A 982 46.12 17.22 -1.00
N GLU A 983 45.95 17.07 -2.30
CA GLU A 983 45.48 18.14 -3.18
C GLU A 983 43.98 17.94 -3.43
N LEU A 984 43.17 18.96 -3.17
CA LEU A 984 41.72 18.91 -3.29
C LEU A 984 41.25 19.93 -4.34
N GLN A 985 40.48 19.46 -5.32
CA GLN A 985 39.86 20.29 -6.34
C GLN A 985 38.34 20.18 -6.26
N PHE A 986 37.68 21.30 -6.04
CA PHE A 986 36.22 21.43 -6.15
C PHE A 986 35.84 21.84 -7.57
N ASP A 987 34.58 21.68 -7.97
CA ASP A 987 34.11 22.15 -9.27
C ASP A 987 33.74 23.64 -9.20
N PRO A 988 34.42 24.52 -9.96
CA PRO A 988 34.09 25.95 -9.98
C PRO A 988 32.69 26.23 -10.53
N ALA A 989 32.14 25.33 -11.36
CA ALA A 989 30.76 25.43 -11.84
C ALA A 989 29.73 25.27 -10.72
N PHE A 990 30.12 24.71 -9.57
CA PHE A 990 29.29 24.56 -8.37
C PHE A 990 29.73 25.49 -7.23
N HIS A 991 30.28 26.66 -7.58
CA HIS A 991 30.84 27.65 -6.64
C HIS A 991 31.97 27.10 -5.75
N GLY A 992 32.69 26.08 -6.21
CA GLY A 992 33.93 25.63 -5.58
C GLY A 992 35.13 26.54 -5.87
N PRO A 993 36.20 26.49 -5.07
CA PRO A 993 37.46 27.16 -5.40
C PRO A 993 38.00 26.81 -6.80
N LYS A 994 38.42 27.84 -7.55
CA LYS A 994 38.99 27.69 -8.91
C LYS A 994 40.30 26.90 -8.91
N GLU A 995 41.21 27.27 -8.01
CA GLU A 995 42.52 26.65 -7.90
C GLU A 995 42.49 25.45 -6.93
N PRO A 996 43.31 24.40 -7.19
CA PRO A 996 43.45 23.29 -6.25
C PRO A 996 43.97 23.78 -4.90
N ILE A 997 43.36 23.30 -3.82
CA ILE A 997 43.83 23.58 -2.46
C ILE A 997 44.69 22.43 -1.94
N LYS A 998 45.80 22.76 -1.29
CA LYS A 998 46.62 21.78 -0.58
C LYS A 998 46.20 21.74 0.86
N ILE A 999 45.95 20.53 1.37
CA ILE A 999 45.51 20.32 2.74
C ILE A 999 46.47 19.38 3.46
N ASP A 1000 46.87 19.77 4.66
CA ASP A 1000 47.77 18.97 5.48
C ASP A 1000 47.04 17.79 6.13
N ARG A 1001 45.72 17.91 6.35
CA ARG A 1001 44.87 16.86 6.93
C ARG A 1001 43.48 16.87 6.30
N LEU A 1002 42.84 15.70 6.31
CA LEU A 1002 41.43 15.54 5.97
C LEU A 1002 40.55 16.29 6.98
N PHE A 1003 39.44 16.86 6.51
CA PHE A 1003 38.53 17.68 7.31
C PHE A 1003 37.11 17.64 6.73
N ASP A 1004 36.14 18.04 7.55
CA ASP A 1004 34.75 18.22 7.15
C ASP A 1004 34.57 19.57 6.44
N TRP A 1005 34.11 19.56 5.19
CA TRP A 1005 33.94 20.78 4.41
C TRP A 1005 33.04 21.79 5.11
N SER A 1006 32.00 21.31 5.80
CA SER A 1006 30.99 22.15 6.47
C SER A 1006 31.56 23.00 7.61
N THR A 1007 32.77 22.69 8.10
CA THR A 1007 33.46 23.46 9.13
C THR A 1007 34.50 24.43 8.56
N SER A 1008 34.61 24.56 7.23
CA SER A 1008 35.54 25.50 6.59
C SER A 1008 35.15 26.96 6.87
N GLU A 1009 36.15 27.82 7.00
CA GLU A 1009 35.95 29.28 7.03
C GLU A 1009 35.69 29.86 5.63
N ASN A 1010 36.01 29.11 4.56
CA ASN A 1010 35.74 29.53 3.19
C ASN A 1010 34.34 29.08 2.78
N ASP A 1011 33.44 30.03 2.54
CA ASP A 1011 32.04 29.77 2.17
C ASP A 1011 31.88 28.95 0.87
N SER A 1012 32.83 29.06 -0.06
CA SER A 1012 32.86 28.23 -1.30
C SER A 1012 33.13 26.75 -1.03
N ILE A 1013 33.68 26.41 0.14
CA ILE A 1013 33.91 25.04 0.61
C ILE A 1013 32.82 24.66 1.62
N LYS A 1014 32.52 25.55 2.57
CA LYS A 1014 31.55 25.36 3.65
C LYS A 1014 30.17 24.93 3.17
N TYR A 1015 29.67 25.60 2.14
CA TYR A 1015 28.36 25.35 1.55
C TYR A 1015 28.45 24.54 0.26
N TYR A 1016 29.57 23.87 -0.01
CA TYR A 1016 29.73 23.13 -1.26
C TYR A 1016 28.77 21.92 -1.30
N SER A 1017 28.05 21.78 -2.42
CA SER A 1017 27.33 20.55 -2.77
C SER A 1017 27.71 20.13 -4.17
N GLY A 1018 28.14 18.88 -4.34
CA GLY A 1018 28.64 18.35 -5.59
C GLY A 1018 29.81 17.42 -5.37
N THR A 1019 30.66 17.27 -6.38
CA THR A 1019 31.82 16.37 -6.33
C THR A 1019 33.11 17.15 -6.11
N ALA A 1020 33.96 16.71 -5.18
CA ALA A 1020 35.32 17.22 -5.02
C ALA A 1020 36.35 16.09 -5.17
N SER A 1021 37.46 16.36 -5.85
CA SER A 1021 38.49 15.38 -6.18
C SER A 1021 39.72 15.54 -5.29
N TYR A 1022 40.00 14.53 -4.47
CA TYR A 1022 41.22 14.39 -3.70
C TYR A 1022 42.28 13.64 -4.51
N THR A 1023 43.44 14.24 -4.73
CA THR A 1023 44.58 13.62 -5.43
C THR A 1023 45.81 13.58 -4.52
N LYS A 1024 46.51 12.45 -4.54
CA LYS A 1024 47.78 12.28 -3.82
C LYS A 1024 48.69 11.31 -4.53
N GLU A 1025 49.99 11.52 -4.38
CA GLU A 1025 51.01 10.53 -4.70
C GLU A 1025 51.48 9.82 -3.43
N PHE A 1026 51.63 8.50 -3.49
CA PHE A 1026 52.18 7.72 -2.37
C PHE A 1026 53.12 6.62 -2.88
N LYS A 1027 54.04 6.17 -2.03
CA LYS A 1027 54.97 5.09 -2.35
C LYS A 1027 54.52 3.78 -1.72
N TRP A 1028 54.20 2.79 -2.54
CA TRP A 1028 53.84 1.44 -2.11
C TRP A 1028 55.08 0.53 -2.08
N LYS A 1029 55.35 -0.07 -0.91
CA LYS A 1029 56.49 -0.99 -0.71
C LYS A 1029 56.10 -2.48 -0.72
N GLY A 1030 54.80 -2.79 -0.77
CA GLY A 1030 54.29 -4.17 -0.72
C GLY A 1030 54.52 -4.97 -2.01
N LYS A 1031 54.29 -6.28 -1.95
CA LYS A 1031 54.39 -7.18 -3.11
C LYS A 1031 53.07 -7.17 -3.89
N ARG A 1032 53.14 -7.36 -5.22
CA ARG A 1032 51.97 -7.37 -6.12
C ARG A 1032 51.00 -8.55 -5.89
N LYS A 1033 51.41 -9.58 -5.13
CA LYS A 1033 50.62 -10.80 -4.89
C LYS A 1033 49.83 -10.80 -3.58
N ASP A 1034 49.96 -9.76 -2.76
CA ASP A 1034 49.22 -9.67 -1.50
C ASP A 1034 47.81 -9.09 -1.76
N LYS A 1035 46.78 -9.53 -1.04
CA LYS A 1035 45.45 -8.91 -1.10
C LYS A 1035 45.47 -7.58 -0.35
N ILE A 1036 45.22 -6.49 -1.07
CA ILE A 1036 45.31 -5.13 -0.56
C ILE A 1036 43.96 -4.44 -0.72
N LEU A 1037 43.43 -3.92 0.40
CA LEU A 1037 42.21 -3.12 0.40
C LEU A 1037 42.55 -1.67 0.73
N LEU A 1038 41.80 -0.74 0.11
CA LEU A 1038 41.71 0.64 0.55
C LEU A 1038 40.50 0.76 1.47
N ASN A 1039 40.69 1.31 2.66
CA ASN A 1039 39.63 1.69 3.59
C ASN A 1039 39.59 3.22 3.69
N LEU A 1040 38.44 3.82 3.40
CA LEU A 1040 38.28 5.28 3.45
C LEU A 1040 37.92 5.82 4.83
N GLY A 1041 37.65 4.96 5.81
CA GLY A 1041 37.13 5.37 7.10
C GLY A 1041 35.74 5.99 6.93
N THR A 1042 35.57 7.21 7.41
CA THR A 1042 34.31 7.95 7.28
C THR A 1042 34.31 8.80 6.01
N ILE A 1043 33.24 8.68 5.21
CA ILE A 1043 32.97 9.52 4.04
C ILE A 1043 31.58 10.15 4.16
N ALA A 1044 31.41 11.32 3.56
CA ALA A 1044 30.13 12.00 3.42
C ALA A 1044 29.95 12.48 1.97
N ASN A 1045 29.33 11.72 1.07
CA ASN A 1045 28.57 10.47 1.30
C ASN A 1045 28.93 9.31 0.36
N LEU A 1046 29.37 9.59 -0.87
CA LEU A 1046 29.80 8.57 -1.84
C LEU A 1046 31.22 8.86 -2.31
N ALA A 1047 31.99 7.81 -2.64
CA ALA A 1047 33.36 7.93 -3.10
C ALA A 1047 33.63 7.10 -4.36
N GLU A 1048 34.06 7.72 -5.46
CA GLU A 1048 34.64 7.01 -6.61
C GLU A 1048 36.16 6.98 -6.46
N VAL A 1049 36.77 5.80 -6.58
CA VAL A 1049 38.22 5.63 -6.33
C VAL A 1049 38.92 5.16 -7.60
N SER A 1050 40.01 5.85 -7.94
CA SER A 1050 40.92 5.40 -8.99
C SER A 1050 42.37 5.43 -8.52
N ILE A 1051 43.14 4.43 -8.94
CA ILE A 1051 44.58 4.33 -8.67
C ILE A 1051 45.31 4.14 -9.99
N ASN A 1052 46.31 4.99 -10.23
CA ASN A 1052 47.07 5.04 -11.49
C ASN A 1052 46.18 5.15 -12.73
N GLY A 1053 45.04 5.86 -12.63
CA GLY A 1053 44.06 6.02 -13.71
C GLY A 1053 43.10 4.83 -13.90
N LYS A 1054 43.28 3.72 -13.16
CA LYS A 1054 42.35 2.59 -13.17
C LYS A 1054 41.22 2.84 -12.17
N ASP A 1055 39.98 2.70 -12.63
CA ASP A 1055 38.79 2.70 -11.75
C ASP A 1055 38.80 1.45 -10.87
N CYS A 1056 38.63 1.66 -9.56
CA CYS A 1056 38.58 0.62 -8.55
C CYS A 1056 37.18 0.44 -7.96
N GLY A 1057 36.20 1.27 -8.35
CA GLY A 1057 34.80 1.18 -7.94
C GLY A 1057 34.29 2.38 -7.13
N THR A 1058 32.98 2.35 -6.88
CA THR A 1058 32.24 3.37 -6.12
C THR A 1058 31.80 2.82 -4.76
N LEU A 1059 32.19 3.50 -3.69
CA LEU A 1059 31.75 3.24 -2.33
C LEU A 1059 30.56 4.14 -1.98
N TRP A 1060 29.44 3.53 -1.60
CA TRP A 1060 28.19 4.25 -1.27
C TRP A 1060 27.48 3.68 -0.05
N THR A 1061 27.92 2.52 0.45
CA THR A 1061 27.44 1.86 1.66
C THR A 1061 28.59 1.14 2.35
N PHE A 1062 28.34 0.64 3.55
CA PHE A 1062 29.34 -0.05 4.35
C PHE A 1062 29.66 -1.46 3.82
N PRO A 1063 30.91 -1.93 4.05
CA PRO A 1063 32.03 -1.16 4.54
C PRO A 1063 32.58 -0.24 3.43
N TYR A 1064 33.08 0.94 3.77
CA TYR A 1064 33.74 1.84 2.81
C TYR A 1064 35.14 1.35 2.43
N GLN A 1065 35.20 0.14 1.88
CA GLN A 1065 36.41 -0.60 1.54
C GLN A 1065 36.33 -1.20 0.13
N LEU A 1066 37.44 -1.15 -0.61
CA LEU A 1066 37.53 -1.72 -1.95
C LEU A 1066 38.89 -2.38 -2.20
N ASP A 1067 38.89 -3.41 -3.06
CA ASP A 1067 40.10 -4.13 -3.44
C ASP A 1067 40.90 -3.32 -4.47
N ILE A 1068 42.15 -2.98 -4.13
CA ILE A 1068 43.05 -2.20 -4.99
C ILE A 1068 44.26 -3.00 -5.46
N SER A 1069 44.28 -4.32 -5.22
CA SER A 1069 45.44 -5.19 -5.47
C SER A 1069 45.95 -5.05 -6.91
N ASP A 1070 45.02 -5.05 -7.88
CA ASP A 1070 45.35 -4.98 -9.31
C ASP A 1070 45.66 -3.59 -9.83
N ALA A 1071 45.36 -2.54 -9.05
CA ALA A 1071 45.60 -1.15 -9.43
C ALA A 1071 46.95 -0.62 -8.89
N LEU A 1072 47.46 -1.22 -7.83
CA LEU A 1072 48.74 -0.86 -7.20
C LEU A 1072 49.95 -1.34 -8.00
N LYS A 1073 50.99 -0.50 -8.06
CA LYS A 1073 52.34 -0.87 -8.52
C LYS A 1073 53.38 -0.62 -7.43
N LYS A 1074 54.50 -1.35 -7.47
CA LYS A 1074 55.62 -1.10 -6.55
C LYS A 1074 56.19 0.30 -6.84
N GLY A 1075 56.52 1.04 -5.78
CA GLY A 1075 57.04 2.41 -5.90
C GLY A 1075 55.91 3.43 -5.95
N LYS A 1076 56.04 4.43 -6.83
CA LYS A 1076 55.14 5.59 -6.89
C LYS A 1076 53.76 5.22 -7.45
N ASN A 1077 52.70 5.60 -6.76
CA ASN A 1077 51.31 5.46 -7.19
C ASN A 1077 50.61 6.81 -7.06
N THR A 1078 49.64 7.06 -7.93
CA THR A 1078 48.72 8.20 -7.82
C THR A 1078 47.35 7.67 -7.45
N ILE A 1079 46.76 8.18 -6.38
CA ILE A 1079 45.38 7.91 -5.98
C ILE A 1079 44.54 9.16 -6.23
N ARG A 1080 43.35 8.95 -6.77
CA ARG A 1080 42.31 9.97 -6.89
C ARG A 1080 41.01 9.44 -6.30
N ILE A 1081 40.44 10.17 -5.34
CA ILE A 1081 39.16 9.88 -4.70
C ILE A 1081 38.23 11.05 -4.96
N LYS A 1082 37.11 10.80 -5.64
CA LYS A 1082 36.06 11.80 -5.82
C LYS A 1082 34.98 11.59 -4.78
N ILE A 1083 34.76 12.58 -3.91
CA ILE A 1083 33.69 12.55 -2.91
C ILE A 1083 32.51 13.36 -3.39
N THR A 1084 31.31 12.83 -3.24
CA THR A 1084 30.06 13.53 -3.56
C THR A 1084 29.12 13.53 -2.35
N ASN A 1085 28.65 14.71 -1.93
CA ASN A 1085 27.65 14.91 -0.87
C ASN A 1085 26.27 15.22 -1.47
N THR A 1086 25.32 15.74 -0.69
CA THR A 1086 23.95 16.09 -1.14
C THR A 1086 23.75 17.60 -1.32
N TRP A 1087 22.60 18.01 -1.84
CA TRP A 1087 22.25 19.41 -2.13
C TRP A 1087 21.99 20.31 -0.91
N ALA A 1088 21.71 19.75 0.27
CA ALA A 1088 21.28 20.52 1.44
C ALA A 1088 22.22 21.70 1.80
N ASN A 1089 23.54 21.49 1.80
CA ASN A 1089 24.51 22.52 2.18
C ASN A 1089 24.52 23.70 1.21
N ARG A 1090 24.48 23.46 -0.10
CA ARG A 1090 24.46 24.53 -1.11
C ARG A 1090 23.14 25.28 -1.12
N LEU A 1091 22.01 24.60 -0.93
CA LEU A 1091 20.70 25.24 -0.79
C LEU A 1091 20.66 26.16 0.45
N MET A 1092 21.18 25.70 1.59
CA MET A 1092 21.30 26.54 2.80
C MET A 1092 22.26 27.73 2.61
N GLY A 1093 23.32 27.56 1.83
CA GLY A 1093 24.26 28.64 1.51
C GLY A 1093 23.66 29.68 0.58
N ASP A 1094 22.99 29.24 -0.48
CA ASP A 1094 22.37 30.12 -1.49
C ASP A 1094 21.18 30.89 -0.97
N GLU A 1095 20.44 30.36 0.00
CA GLU A 1095 19.32 31.09 0.60
C GLU A 1095 19.77 32.39 1.29
N LYS A 1096 21.05 32.49 1.65
CA LYS A 1096 21.66 33.69 2.23
C LYS A 1096 22.03 34.76 1.19
N LEU A 1097 21.98 34.43 -0.11
CA LEU A 1097 22.35 35.31 -1.21
C LEU A 1097 21.11 35.92 -1.89
N PRO A 1098 21.25 37.10 -2.53
CA PRO A 1098 20.26 37.61 -3.47
C PRO A 1098 19.94 36.57 -4.54
N LYS A 1099 18.69 36.51 -5.00
CA LYS A 1099 18.20 35.45 -5.90
C LYS A 1099 19.03 35.32 -7.18
N GLU A 1100 19.54 36.44 -7.67
CA GLU A 1100 20.33 36.60 -8.89
C GLU A 1100 21.77 36.08 -8.75
N GLU A 1101 22.24 35.91 -7.52
CA GLU A 1101 23.57 35.38 -7.17
C GLU A 1101 23.53 33.89 -6.78
N ARG A 1102 22.33 33.31 -6.65
CA ARG A 1102 22.17 31.90 -6.28
C ARG A 1102 22.59 31.00 -7.44
N LEU A 1103 23.38 29.97 -7.12
CA LEU A 1103 23.67 28.89 -8.05
C LEU A 1103 22.43 28.01 -8.27
N THR A 1104 21.69 27.81 -7.19
CA THR A 1104 20.58 26.87 -7.13
C THR A 1104 19.25 27.51 -7.48
N TRP A 1105 18.42 26.73 -8.16
CA TRP A 1105 17.02 27.02 -8.43
C TRP A 1105 16.22 25.73 -8.31
N THR A 1106 15.12 25.76 -7.57
CA THR A 1106 14.18 24.64 -7.45
C THR A 1106 12.76 25.12 -7.21
N THR A 1107 11.78 24.31 -7.60
CA THR A 1107 10.37 24.53 -7.25
C THR A 1107 9.99 24.00 -5.86
N ALA A 1108 10.87 23.22 -5.21
CA ALA A 1108 10.63 22.78 -3.84
C ALA A 1108 10.61 23.99 -2.90
N PRO A 1109 9.61 24.12 -2.01
CA PRO A 1109 9.63 25.16 -0.98
C PRO A 1109 10.88 25.04 -0.10
N PHE A 1110 11.54 26.16 0.21
CA PHE A 1110 12.68 26.15 1.14
C PHE A 1110 12.23 25.80 2.56
N ARG A 1111 12.85 24.78 3.16
CA ARG A 1111 12.50 24.24 4.50
C ARG A 1111 13.71 23.93 5.38
N LEU A 1112 14.89 24.35 4.97
CA LEU A 1112 16.14 24.05 5.67
C LEU A 1112 16.53 25.14 6.69
N GLU A 1113 15.66 26.12 6.92
CA GLU A 1113 15.91 27.17 7.92
C GLU A 1113 16.12 26.54 9.31
N GLY A 1114 17.19 26.97 9.99
CA GLY A 1114 17.58 26.46 11.30
C GLY A 1114 18.21 25.06 11.32
N ASN A 1115 18.26 24.34 10.18
CA ASN A 1115 18.98 23.06 10.11
C ASN A 1115 20.50 23.29 10.20
N PRO A 1116 21.26 22.40 10.85
CA PRO A 1116 22.72 22.41 10.78
C PRO A 1116 23.18 21.98 9.38
N LEU A 1117 24.36 22.45 8.97
CA LEU A 1117 25.03 21.91 7.79
C LEU A 1117 25.32 20.42 7.99
N LEU A 1118 25.14 19.66 6.91
CA LEU A 1118 25.49 18.24 6.88
C LEU A 1118 27.01 18.10 6.77
N LYS A 1119 27.57 17.06 7.40
CA LYS A 1119 28.97 16.70 7.19
C LYS A 1119 29.22 16.45 5.70
N ALA A 1120 30.40 16.84 5.21
CA ALA A 1120 30.74 16.64 3.82
C ALA A 1120 32.24 16.38 3.62
N GLY A 1121 32.58 15.47 2.70
CA GLY A 1121 33.96 15.19 2.28
C GLY A 1121 34.54 13.85 2.72
N LEU A 1122 35.83 13.68 2.43
CA LEU A 1122 36.62 12.53 2.88
C LEU A 1122 37.13 12.83 4.28
N LEU A 1123 36.53 12.21 5.29
CA LEU A 1123 36.82 12.49 6.70
C LEU A 1123 37.89 11.54 7.27
N GLY A 1124 38.05 10.37 6.67
CA GLY A 1124 39.11 9.43 7.03
C GLY A 1124 38.87 8.66 8.34
N PRO A 1125 39.91 8.00 8.87
CA PRO A 1125 41.24 7.88 8.28
C PRO A 1125 41.25 6.98 7.04
N VAL A 1126 42.02 7.38 6.02
CA VAL A 1126 42.27 6.60 4.79
C VAL A 1126 43.46 5.69 5.03
N THR A 1127 43.21 4.38 4.96
CA THR A 1127 44.23 3.37 5.22
C THR A 1127 44.32 2.37 4.08
N ILE A 1128 45.54 2.02 3.68
CA ILE A 1128 45.81 0.82 2.90
C ILE A 1128 46.03 -0.31 3.90
N ILE A 1129 45.19 -1.33 3.81
CA ILE A 1129 45.28 -2.51 4.66
C ILE A 1129 45.69 -3.72 3.81
N LYS A 1130 46.58 -4.55 4.35
CA LYS A 1130 47.08 -5.76 3.70
C LYS A 1130 46.66 -6.98 4.50
N GLU A 1131 46.34 -8.06 3.81
CA GLU A 1131 46.06 -9.35 4.45
C GLU A 1131 47.30 -9.82 5.24
N LYS A 1132 47.12 -10.15 6.52
CA LYS A 1132 48.14 -10.74 7.37
C LYS A 1132 48.42 -12.15 6.86
N LYS A 1133 49.69 -12.45 6.61
CA LYS A 1133 50.12 -13.83 6.37
C LYS A 1133 50.25 -14.50 7.72
N GLU A 1134 49.42 -15.50 7.99
CA GLU A 1134 49.66 -16.35 9.14
C GLU A 1134 51.02 -17.02 8.99
N LYS A 1135 51.87 -16.90 10.02
CA LYS A 1135 53.06 -17.73 10.10
C LYS A 1135 52.56 -19.16 10.26
N LYS A 1136 52.76 -19.97 9.23
CA LYS A 1136 52.59 -21.42 9.30
C LYS A 1136 53.40 -22.02 10.43
#